data_AF-A0A6F9C8R3-F1
#
_entry.id   AF-A0A6F9C8R3-F1
#
_cell.length_a   1.000
_cell.length_b   1.000
_cell.length_c   1.000
_cell.angle_alpha   90.00
_cell.angle_beta   90.00
_cell.angle_gamma   90.00
#
_symmetry.space_group_name_H-M   'P 1'
#
loop_
_entity.id
_entity.type
_entity.pdbx_description
1 polymer ?
#
loop_
_entity_poly.entity_id
_entity_poly.type
_entity_poly.pdbx_seq_one_letter_code
_entity_poly.pdbx_strand_id
1 'polypeptide(L)'
;MVPLRSSRSHIRFFRNLSLILMCASISLLLWNTLRRPTCSERRPLPAPDLLPQDYADDLPACSAIIRGDLKGIDKEQLRRLLKTKIKPKLLSEAFYHHVTRNCKTYVTDRGFVMMPLSVEERDFPIAYSMVVHEKIEMFERLLRAVYTPQNVYCVHVDQKSSEEFRTAVKAIVSCFTNVFVASKTESVVYASWSRVQADLNCMRDLLKSPVQWRYLLNTCGTDFPIKTNAEMVQSLKLLNGRNSMESETTVDYKKHRWQYQHNITNNIVVRTGVTKSPPPISTPMFSGNAYFVVSRDFVHHVFDSQEVLALMEWERDTYSPDEHLWATLQRMPSVPGSNPPHIKYHETDMNAIARMVKWSYLEGDVRKGAPYPPCSGASRRAVCVYGAGDLRWLLQHHHLIANKFDPEVDDVAIRCLESYLRFKATYVMVPLRSSRSHIRFFRNLSLILMCASISLLLWNTLRRPTCSERSPLPAPDLLPQDYADDLPACSAIIRGDLKGIDKEQLRRLLKTKIKPKLLSEVFYHHVTRNCKTYVTDRGFVMMPLSVEERDFPIAYSMVVHEKIEMFERLLRAVYTPQNVYCVHVDQKSSEEFRTAVKAIVSCFTNVFVASKTESVVYASWSRVQADLNCMRDLLKSPVQWRYLLNTCGTDFPIKTNAEMVQSLKLLNGRNSMESETIVDYKKHQWQYQHNITNNIVVRTGVTKSPPPISTPMFSGNAYFVVSRAFVHHVFDSQEVLALLEWERDTYSPDEHLWATLQRMPSVPGSNPPHIKYHETDMNAIARMVKWSYLEGDVRKGAPYPTLLRRAVCVYGAGDLRWLLQHHHLIANKFDPEVDDVAIRCLESYLRFKATYGSSGMAVSAQHHQQHSGQDGRYKSPPPISTPMFSGKAKFRGLQGLCPHVFDSQEGLALLEWERDTYGSLMSTWGPNSAAHALSARV
;
A
#
# COMPACT_ATOMS: atom_id res chain seq x y z
N MET A 1 28.42 -6.19 -97.10
CA MET A 1 29.03 -5.01 -96.44
C MET A 1 28.12 -4.59 -95.28
N VAL A 2 28.63 -4.69 -94.03
CA VAL A 2 28.50 -3.77 -92.85
C VAL A 2 27.14 -3.06 -92.57
N PRO A 3 26.68 -2.83 -91.30
CA PRO A 3 27.15 -3.30 -89.98
C PRO A 3 26.07 -3.84 -88.99
N LEU A 4 26.61 -4.46 -87.93
CA LEU A 4 26.05 -4.69 -86.59
C LEU A 4 25.50 -3.42 -85.90
N ARG A 5 24.48 -3.61 -85.03
CA ARG A 5 24.34 -2.80 -83.81
C ARG A 5 23.86 -3.64 -82.63
N SER A 6 24.67 -3.61 -81.58
CA SER A 6 24.58 -4.42 -80.37
C SER A 6 23.85 -3.73 -79.22
N SER A 7 23.31 -4.56 -78.32
CA SER A 7 23.25 -4.39 -76.86
C SER A 7 22.80 -3.05 -76.27
N ARG A 8 21.52 -2.95 -75.90
CA ARG A 8 21.05 -2.02 -74.85
C ARG A 8 20.03 -2.60 -73.85
N SER A 9 19.48 -3.79 -74.13
CA SER A 9 18.44 -4.42 -73.29
C SER A 9 19.02 -5.18 -72.09
N HIS A 10 20.00 -6.07 -72.32
CA HIS A 10 20.56 -6.91 -71.25
C HIS A 10 21.35 -6.13 -70.19
N ILE A 11 22.03 -5.04 -70.57
CA ILE A 11 22.79 -4.21 -69.62
C ILE A 11 21.85 -3.47 -68.65
N ARG A 12 20.65 -3.05 -69.10
CA ARG A 12 19.67 -2.39 -68.21
C ARG A 12 19.03 -3.37 -67.24
N PHE A 13 18.77 -4.61 -67.67
CA PHE A 13 18.20 -5.65 -66.81
C PHE A 13 19.17 -6.03 -65.68
N PHE A 14 20.43 -6.29 -66.00
CA PHE A 14 21.45 -6.62 -64.99
C PHE A 14 21.76 -5.45 -64.07
N ARG A 15 21.74 -4.20 -64.58
CA ARG A 15 21.94 -3.01 -63.74
C ARG A 15 20.79 -2.79 -62.75
N ASN A 16 19.55 -3.02 -63.17
CA ASN A 16 18.39 -2.89 -62.31
C ASN A 16 18.32 -4.02 -61.26
N LEU A 17 18.68 -5.26 -61.63
CA LEU A 17 18.75 -6.37 -60.69
C LEU A 17 19.88 -6.19 -59.65
N SER A 18 21.03 -5.67 -60.08
CA SER A 18 22.14 -5.28 -59.20
C SER A 18 21.76 -4.17 -58.22
N LEU A 19 21.01 -3.14 -58.67
CA LEU A 19 20.52 -2.06 -57.81
C LEU A 19 19.49 -2.55 -56.79
N ILE A 20 18.60 -3.47 -57.17
CA ILE A 20 17.60 -4.05 -56.25
C ILE A 20 18.27 -4.94 -55.20
N LEU A 21 19.25 -5.75 -55.59
CA LEU A 21 20.03 -6.57 -54.66
C LEU A 21 20.92 -5.73 -53.74
N MET A 22 21.50 -4.62 -54.23
CA MET A 22 22.22 -3.66 -53.39
C MET A 22 21.29 -2.94 -52.42
N CYS A 23 20.10 -2.49 -52.84
CA CYS A 23 19.14 -1.89 -51.92
C CYS A 23 18.65 -2.89 -50.86
N ALA A 24 18.35 -4.14 -51.23
CA ALA A 24 17.90 -5.16 -50.29
C ALA A 24 19.00 -5.53 -49.27
N SER A 25 20.26 -5.63 -49.71
CA SER A 25 21.40 -5.90 -48.84
C SER A 25 21.75 -4.72 -47.94
N ILE A 26 21.66 -3.49 -48.43
CA ILE A 26 21.82 -2.26 -47.63
C ILE A 26 20.67 -2.10 -46.62
N SER A 27 19.43 -2.46 -46.98
CA SER A 27 18.30 -2.48 -46.06
C SER A 27 18.44 -3.58 -44.99
N LEU A 28 18.97 -4.76 -45.34
CA LEU A 28 19.27 -5.81 -44.35
C LEU A 28 20.44 -5.42 -43.43
N LEU A 29 21.48 -4.76 -43.97
CA LEU A 29 22.61 -4.23 -43.21
C LEU A 29 22.17 -3.07 -42.31
N LEU A 30 21.27 -2.18 -42.77
CA LEU A 30 20.66 -1.12 -41.96
C LEU A 30 19.73 -1.70 -40.90
N TRP A 31 18.95 -2.73 -41.20
CA TRP A 31 18.11 -3.43 -40.22
C TRP A 31 18.94 -4.13 -39.13
N ASN A 32 20.07 -4.74 -39.50
CA ASN A 32 21.00 -5.36 -38.56
C ASN A 32 21.89 -4.37 -37.80
N THR A 33 22.14 -3.17 -38.34
CA THR A 33 22.92 -2.11 -37.65
C THR A 33 22.05 -1.17 -36.82
N LEU A 34 20.76 -1.01 -37.16
CA LEU A 34 19.73 -0.34 -36.35
C LEU A 34 19.22 -1.22 -35.20
N ARG A 35 19.49 -2.53 -35.22
CA ARG A 35 19.39 -3.42 -34.05
C ARG A 35 20.65 -3.30 -33.18
N ARG A 36 20.85 -2.17 -32.53
CA ARG A 36 21.69 -2.08 -31.33
C ARG A 36 20.94 -1.36 -30.21
N PRO A 37 21.03 -1.83 -28.95
CA PRO A 37 20.00 -1.58 -27.95
C PRO A 37 19.99 -0.12 -27.50
N THR A 38 18.81 0.48 -27.46
CA THR A 38 18.57 1.75 -26.78
C THR A 38 18.75 1.57 -25.27
N CYS A 39 19.65 2.36 -24.66
CA CYS A 39 19.83 2.41 -23.22
C CYS A 39 18.71 3.24 -22.56
N SER A 40 17.67 2.56 -22.07
CA SER A 40 16.93 2.86 -20.83
C SER A 40 15.65 2.04 -20.83
N GLU A 41 15.82 0.73 -20.66
CA GLU A 41 14.76 -0.09 -20.10
C GLU A 41 15.28 -0.57 -18.74
N ARG A 42 14.40 -0.65 -17.74
CA ARG A 42 14.54 -1.71 -16.73
C ARG A 42 14.84 -2.95 -17.56
N ARG A 43 16.07 -3.47 -17.52
CA ARG A 43 16.29 -4.80 -18.07
C ARG A 43 15.81 -5.73 -16.96
N PRO A 44 14.58 -6.30 -17.00
CA PRO A 44 14.51 -7.69 -16.57
C PRO A 44 15.58 -8.40 -17.40
N LEU A 45 16.39 -9.25 -16.81
CA LEU A 45 17.15 -10.20 -17.62
C LEU A 45 16.08 -10.95 -18.42
N PRO A 46 15.94 -10.74 -19.75
CA PRO A 46 15.00 -11.50 -20.52
C PRO A 46 15.66 -12.87 -20.63
N ALA A 47 15.19 -13.83 -19.83
CA ALA A 47 15.42 -15.22 -20.10
C ALA A 47 14.08 -15.78 -20.59
N PRO A 48 13.86 -15.84 -21.92
CA PRO A 48 12.72 -16.55 -22.51
C PRO A 48 12.54 -17.97 -21.94
N ASP A 49 13.63 -18.56 -21.42
CA ASP A 49 13.72 -19.92 -20.90
C ASP A 49 13.24 -20.11 -19.43
N LEU A 50 12.72 -19.07 -18.76
CA LEU A 50 12.25 -19.19 -17.36
C LEU A 50 10.76 -19.53 -17.19
N LEU A 51 9.99 -19.56 -18.28
CA LEU A 51 8.60 -20.04 -18.29
C LEU A 51 8.58 -21.49 -18.80
N PRO A 52 8.33 -22.48 -17.92
CA PRO A 52 8.19 -23.87 -18.33
C PRO A 52 7.16 -24.05 -19.45
N GLN A 53 7.40 -24.98 -20.36
CA GLN A 53 6.55 -25.17 -21.55
C GLN A 53 5.11 -25.54 -21.17
N ASP A 54 4.91 -26.35 -20.13
CA ASP A 54 3.59 -26.69 -19.58
C ASP A 54 2.84 -25.44 -19.09
N TYR A 55 3.55 -24.49 -18.47
CA TYR A 55 2.95 -23.23 -18.04
C TYR A 55 2.59 -22.34 -19.23
N ALA A 56 3.45 -22.28 -20.25
CA ALA A 56 3.17 -21.54 -21.49
C ALA A 56 1.95 -22.12 -22.22
N ASP A 57 1.81 -23.44 -22.21
CA ASP A 57 0.68 -24.19 -22.78
C ASP A 57 -0.65 -23.94 -22.05
N ASP A 58 -0.62 -23.72 -20.73
CA ASP A 58 -1.81 -23.44 -19.92
C ASP A 58 -2.20 -21.96 -19.93
N LEU A 59 -1.22 -21.06 -20.07
CA LEU A 59 -1.37 -19.63 -19.86
C LEU A 59 -2.54 -18.98 -20.63
N PRO A 60 -2.82 -19.29 -21.91
CA PRO A 60 -3.96 -18.69 -22.61
C PRO A 60 -5.31 -19.01 -21.98
N ALA A 61 -5.55 -20.29 -21.64
CA ALA A 61 -6.78 -20.73 -21.00
C ALA A 61 -6.89 -20.21 -19.55
N CYS A 62 -5.78 -20.25 -18.80
CA CYS A 62 -5.72 -19.70 -17.44
C CYS A 62 -5.95 -18.19 -17.40
N SER A 63 -5.32 -17.44 -18.29
CA SER A 63 -5.49 -15.99 -18.40
C SER A 63 -6.93 -15.61 -18.72
N ALA A 64 -7.65 -16.46 -19.45
CA ALA A 64 -9.06 -16.26 -19.73
C ALA A 64 -9.97 -16.58 -18.55
N ILE A 65 -9.70 -17.67 -17.82
CA ILE A 65 -10.39 -18.00 -16.56
C ILE A 65 -10.24 -16.83 -15.58
N ILE A 66 -9.01 -16.33 -15.41
CA ILE A 66 -8.69 -15.21 -14.51
C ILE A 66 -9.37 -13.91 -14.96
N ARG A 67 -9.42 -13.62 -16.27
CA ARG A 67 -10.13 -12.43 -16.79
C ARG A 67 -11.65 -12.60 -16.79
N GLY A 68 -12.15 -13.84 -16.70
CA GLY A 68 -13.56 -14.18 -16.90
C GLY A 68 -14.05 -13.91 -18.33
N ASP A 69 -13.14 -13.96 -19.32
CA ASP A 69 -13.47 -13.80 -20.73
C ASP A 69 -13.10 -15.07 -21.49
N LEU A 70 -14.10 -15.93 -21.70
CA LEU A 70 -13.93 -17.19 -22.42
C LEU A 70 -14.10 -17.04 -23.94
N LYS A 71 -14.38 -15.83 -24.45
CA LYS A 71 -14.65 -15.61 -25.87
C LYS A 71 -13.34 -15.66 -26.66
N GLY A 72 -13.32 -16.43 -27.75
CA GLY A 72 -12.18 -16.49 -28.67
C GLY A 72 -11.02 -17.39 -28.25
N ILE A 73 -11.18 -18.17 -27.17
CA ILE A 73 -10.19 -19.20 -26.79
C ILE A 73 -10.40 -20.44 -27.64
N ASP A 74 -9.30 -21.11 -27.94
CA ASP A 74 -9.36 -22.46 -28.48
C ASP A 74 -10.06 -23.41 -27.50
N LYS A 75 -11.23 -23.90 -27.91
CA LYS A 75 -12.06 -24.81 -27.11
C LYS A 75 -11.31 -26.08 -26.73
N GLU A 76 -10.41 -26.58 -27.58
CA GLU A 76 -9.66 -27.80 -27.28
C GLU A 76 -8.60 -27.54 -26.21
N GLN A 77 -7.91 -26.39 -26.26
CA GLN A 77 -6.96 -26.00 -25.22
C GLN A 77 -7.64 -25.88 -23.85
N LEU A 78 -8.80 -25.21 -23.78
CA LEU A 78 -9.58 -25.13 -22.55
C LEU A 78 -10.05 -26.51 -22.08
N ARG A 79 -10.52 -27.36 -23.01
CA ARG A 79 -10.94 -28.73 -22.68
C ARG A 79 -9.79 -29.57 -22.14
N ARG A 80 -8.58 -29.45 -22.70
CA ARG A 80 -7.36 -30.12 -22.23
C ARG A 80 -7.02 -29.73 -20.79
N LEU A 81 -7.07 -28.44 -20.48
CA LEU A 81 -6.84 -27.95 -19.12
C LEU A 81 -7.92 -28.44 -18.15
N LEU A 82 -9.20 -28.30 -18.50
CA LEU A 82 -10.31 -28.71 -17.63
C LEU A 82 -10.38 -30.23 -17.41
N LYS A 83 -9.85 -31.06 -18.32
CA LYS A 83 -9.69 -32.51 -18.09
C LYS A 83 -8.78 -32.82 -16.90
N THR A 84 -7.87 -31.92 -16.54
CA THR A 84 -7.00 -32.09 -15.36
C THR A 84 -7.57 -31.45 -14.11
N LYS A 85 -8.86 -31.06 -14.09
CA LYS A 85 -9.48 -30.41 -12.92
C LYS A 85 -9.29 -31.21 -11.64
N ILE A 86 -9.54 -32.51 -11.68
CA ILE A 86 -9.30 -33.40 -10.55
C ILE A 86 -8.04 -34.19 -10.85
N LYS A 87 -7.06 -34.13 -9.96
CA LYS A 87 -5.84 -34.93 -10.05
C LYS A 87 -5.91 -36.09 -9.04
N PRO A 88 -6.47 -37.26 -9.42
CA PRO A 88 -6.70 -38.36 -8.49
C PRO A 88 -5.41 -39.07 -8.07
N LYS A 89 -4.32 -38.93 -8.84
CA LYS A 89 -3.02 -39.52 -8.54
C LYS A 89 -1.95 -38.43 -8.45
N LEU A 90 -1.58 -38.09 -7.23
CA LEU A 90 -0.48 -37.18 -6.94
C LEU A 90 0.88 -37.87 -7.14
N LEU A 91 1.91 -37.07 -7.35
CA LEU A 91 3.29 -37.53 -7.33
C LEU A 91 3.63 -38.03 -5.92
N SER A 92 4.14 -39.26 -5.84
CA SER A 92 4.44 -39.91 -4.57
C SER A 92 5.78 -39.49 -3.99
N GLU A 93 5.99 -39.80 -2.72
CA GLU A 93 7.25 -39.64 -1.99
C GLU A 93 8.39 -40.36 -2.74
N ALA A 94 8.13 -41.55 -3.27
CA ALA A 94 9.09 -42.32 -4.06
C ALA A 94 9.54 -41.61 -5.35
N PHE A 95 8.64 -40.87 -6.01
CA PHE A 95 9.00 -40.03 -7.15
C PHE A 95 10.02 -38.98 -6.72
N TYR A 96 9.77 -38.26 -5.62
CA TYR A 96 10.68 -37.22 -5.11
C TYR A 96 12.02 -37.80 -4.68
N HIS A 97 12.04 -38.97 -4.02
CA HIS A 97 13.29 -39.67 -3.71
C HIS A 97 14.12 -40.02 -4.94
N HIS A 98 13.49 -40.35 -6.06
CA HIS A 98 14.18 -40.67 -7.29
C HIS A 98 14.78 -39.42 -7.94
N VAL A 99 13.96 -38.38 -8.17
CA VAL A 99 14.38 -37.20 -8.94
C VAL A 99 15.38 -36.31 -8.19
N THR A 100 15.31 -36.24 -6.86
CA THR A 100 16.21 -35.42 -6.03
C THR A 100 17.62 -36.00 -5.87
N ARG A 101 17.88 -37.24 -6.32
CA ARG A 101 19.25 -37.81 -6.36
C ARG A 101 20.21 -36.96 -7.18
N ASN A 102 19.69 -36.29 -8.22
CA ASN A 102 20.42 -35.30 -8.97
C ASN A 102 19.73 -33.94 -8.83
N CYS A 103 20.14 -33.18 -7.82
CA CYS A 103 19.56 -31.88 -7.53
C CYS A 103 19.63 -30.90 -8.70
N LYS A 104 20.71 -30.92 -9.50
CA LYS A 104 20.82 -30.03 -10.67
C LYS A 104 19.71 -30.31 -11.69
N THR A 105 19.48 -31.58 -11.99
CA THR A 105 18.41 -32.02 -12.88
C THR A 105 17.04 -31.73 -12.27
N TYR A 106 16.81 -32.09 -11.01
CA TYR A 106 15.56 -31.82 -10.30
C TYR A 106 15.16 -30.34 -10.35
N VAL A 107 16.07 -29.45 -9.94
CA VAL A 107 15.82 -28.00 -9.91
C VAL A 107 15.49 -27.45 -11.29
N THR A 108 16.19 -27.92 -12.32
CA THR A 108 15.98 -27.52 -13.71
C THR A 108 14.64 -28.04 -14.25
N ASP A 109 14.40 -29.35 -14.15
CA ASP A 109 13.22 -30.03 -14.70
C ASP A 109 11.94 -29.61 -14.00
N ARG A 110 12.00 -29.33 -12.70
CA ARG A 110 10.86 -28.80 -11.94
C ARG A 110 10.68 -27.30 -12.14
N GLY A 111 11.62 -26.61 -12.79
CA GLY A 111 11.50 -25.20 -13.16
C GLY A 111 11.63 -24.22 -11.98
N PHE A 112 12.51 -24.49 -11.02
CA PHE A 112 12.81 -23.54 -9.94
C PHE A 112 13.57 -22.32 -10.44
N VAL A 113 13.26 -21.13 -9.92
CA VAL A 113 13.96 -19.88 -10.25
C VAL A 113 15.18 -19.74 -9.34
N MET A 114 16.36 -19.97 -9.88
CA MET A 114 17.63 -20.02 -9.12
C MET A 114 18.43 -18.72 -9.15
N MET A 115 17.83 -17.62 -9.58
CA MET A 115 18.45 -16.29 -9.64
C MET A 115 17.46 -15.20 -9.20
N PRO A 116 17.92 -14.13 -8.53
CA PRO A 116 17.06 -12.98 -8.25
C PRO A 116 16.58 -12.34 -9.56
N LEU A 117 15.27 -12.04 -9.66
CA LEU A 117 14.69 -11.44 -10.86
C LEU A 117 14.84 -9.91 -10.91
N SER A 118 15.14 -9.28 -9.77
CA SER A 118 15.44 -7.85 -9.69
C SER A 118 16.38 -7.52 -8.52
N VAL A 119 17.05 -6.36 -8.60
CA VAL A 119 17.86 -5.80 -7.51
C VAL A 119 17.00 -5.52 -6.27
N GLU A 120 15.78 -5.02 -6.48
CA GLU A 120 14.82 -4.76 -5.41
C GLU A 120 14.49 -6.02 -4.61
N GLU A 121 14.25 -7.14 -5.28
CA GLU A 121 13.97 -8.41 -4.63
C GLU A 121 15.21 -9.00 -3.95
N ARG A 122 16.39 -8.89 -4.58
CA ARG A 122 17.67 -9.34 -4.01
C ARG A 122 17.96 -8.65 -2.68
N ASP A 123 17.73 -7.34 -2.62
CA ASP A 123 18.09 -6.48 -1.50
C ASP A 123 16.99 -6.44 -0.40
N PHE A 124 15.87 -7.15 -0.62
CA PHE A 124 14.77 -7.30 0.35
C PHE A 124 14.39 -8.78 0.57
N PRO A 125 15.24 -9.58 1.26
CA PRO A 125 14.94 -10.99 1.46
C PRO A 125 13.76 -11.23 2.40
N ILE A 126 12.97 -12.25 2.09
CA ILE A 126 11.80 -12.72 2.86
C ILE A 126 12.13 -14.07 3.51
N ALA A 127 11.68 -14.27 4.75
CA ALA A 127 11.72 -15.55 5.43
C ALA A 127 10.36 -16.24 5.39
N TYR A 128 10.36 -17.57 5.29
CA TYR A 128 9.15 -18.40 5.36
C TYR A 128 9.24 -19.46 6.46
N SER A 129 8.16 -19.60 7.23
CA SER A 129 7.90 -20.77 8.09
C SER A 129 6.84 -21.64 7.43
N MET A 130 7.19 -22.87 7.04
CA MET A 130 6.30 -23.77 6.29
C MET A 130 5.94 -24.99 7.14
N VAL A 131 4.72 -25.05 7.66
CA VAL A 131 4.24 -26.16 8.49
C VAL A 131 3.49 -27.18 7.61
N VAL A 132 4.05 -28.38 7.46
CA VAL A 132 3.55 -29.43 6.55
C VAL A 132 3.44 -30.79 7.24
N HIS A 133 2.49 -31.62 6.79
CA HIS A 133 2.28 -32.96 7.36
C HIS A 133 1.89 -34.05 6.35
N GLU A 134 1.50 -33.70 5.12
CA GLU A 134 1.10 -34.65 4.07
C GLU A 134 1.18 -34.00 2.68
N LYS A 135 0.87 -34.78 1.63
CA LYS A 135 0.80 -34.37 0.21
C LYS A 135 2.09 -33.71 -0.30
N ILE A 136 3.12 -34.54 -0.49
CA ILE A 136 4.47 -34.09 -0.86
C ILE A 136 4.49 -33.23 -2.14
N GLU A 137 3.62 -33.53 -3.11
CA GLU A 137 3.50 -32.72 -4.32
C GLU A 137 3.02 -31.30 -4.04
N MET A 138 2.07 -31.11 -3.13
CA MET A 138 1.58 -29.77 -2.80
C MET A 138 2.65 -28.94 -2.08
N PHE A 139 3.44 -29.57 -1.20
CA PHE A 139 4.60 -28.93 -0.59
C PHE A 139 5.60 -28.46 -1.65
N GLU A 140 5.97 -29.31 -2.61
CA GLU A 140 6.91 -28.95 -3.68
C GLU A 140 6.39 -27.79 -4.53
N ARG A 141 5.11 -27.83 -4.91
CA ARG A 141 4.50 -26.77 -5.72
C ARG A 141 4.45 -25.44 -4.99
N LEU A 142 4.06 -25.44 -3.71
CA LEU A 142 4.09 -24.25 -2.88
C LEU A 142 5.52 -23.70 -2.78
N LEU A 143 6.50 -24.55 -2.41
CA LEU A 143 7.90 -24.15 -2.31
C LEU A 143 8.37 -23.54 -3.63
N ARG A 144 8.15 -24.21 -4.76
CA ARG A 144 8.50 -23.72 -6.10
C ARG A 144 7.86 -22.38 -6.46
N ALA A 145 6.62 -22.15 -6.04
CA ALA A 145 5.89 -20.92 -6.33
C ALA A 145 6.43 -19.71 -5.56
N VAL A 146 6.96 -19.92 -4.34
CA VAL A 146 7.53 -18.85 -3.50
C VAL A 146 9.06 -18.81 -3.50
N TYR A 147 9.75 -19.83 -4.06
CA TYR A 147 11.19 -19.97 -4.01
C TYR A 147 11.92 -18.87 -4.79
N THR A 148 12.85 -18.21 -4.13
CA THR A 148 13.90 -17.37 -4.72
C THR A 148 15.21 -17.61 -3.96
N PRO A 149 16.38 -17.45 -4.61
CA PRO A 149 17.66 -17.80 -3.97
C PRO A 149 18.08 -16.83 -2.85
N GLN A 150 17.58 -15.60 -2.83
CA GLN A 150 17.91 -14.63 -1.79
C GLN A 150 17.09 -14.80 -0.51
N ASN A 151 15.90 -15.40 -0.60
CA ASN A 151 15.00 -15.65 0.53
C ASN A 151 15.49 -16.82 1.40
N VAL A 152 14.83 -17.07 2.53
CA VAL A 152 15.15 -18.21 3.40
C VAL A 152 13.89 -18.95 3.85
N TYR A 153 13.93 -20.28 3.91
CA TYR A 153 12.76 -21.14 4.12
C TYR A 153 13.04 -22.17 5.20
N CYS A 154 12.27 -22.13 6.29
CA CYS A 154 12.25 -23.18 7.28
C CYS A 154 11.02 -24.06 7.08
N VAL A 155 11.22 -25.38 7.03
CA VAL A 155 10.15 -26.37 6.86
C VAL A 155 9.98 -27.15 8.17
N HIS A 156 8.85 -26.97 8.83
CA HIS A 156 8.46 -27.78 9.97
C HIS A 156 7.63 -28.97 9.48
N VAL A 157 8.17 -30.18 9.62
CA VAL A 157 7.46 -31.43 9.29
C VAL A 157 6.87 -32.02 10.56
N ASP A 158 5.57 -32.30 10.58
CA ASP A 158 4.91 -32.94 11.73
C ASP A 158 5.56 -34.31 12.05
N GLN A 159 5.82 -34.58 13.32
CA GLN A 159 6.38 -35.87 13.76
C GLN A 159 5.46 -37.06 13.48
N LYS A 160 4.15 -36.84 13.35
CA LYS A 160 3.15 -37.87 13.03
C LYS A 160 3.07 -38.22 11.55
N SER A 161 3.72 -37.44 10.68
CA SER A 161 3.79 -37.77 9.26
C SER A 161 4.53 -39.09 9.05
N SER A 162 4.18 -39.81 7.96
CA SER A 162 4.87 -41.05 7.62
C SER A 162 6.37 -40.82 7.37
N GLU A 163 7.18 -41.86 7.60
CA GLU A 163 8.62 -41.75 7.41
C GLU A 163 8.97 -41.48 5.94
N GLU A 164 8.20 -42.01 5.00
CA GLU A 164 8.31 -41.73 3.57
C GLU A 164 8.11 -40.24 3.28
N PHE A 165 7.09 -39.61 3.89
CA PHE A 165 6.86 -38.18 3.71
C PHE A 165 8.00 -37.34 4.29
N ARG A 166 8.43 -37.66 5.52
CA ARG A 166 9.51 -36.95 6.22
C ARG A 166 10.83 -37.03 5.45
N THR A 167 11.15 -38.20 4.92
CA THR A 167 12.38 -38.41 4.15
C THR A 167 12.29 -37.79 2.75
N ALA A 168 11.11 -37.77 2.11
CA ALA A 168 10.92 -37.08 0.83
C ALA A 168 11.05 -35.56 0.99
N VAL A 169 10.51 -34.96 2.06
CA VAL A 169 10.73 -33.53 2.37
C VAL A 169 12.22 -33.25 2.53
N LYS A 170 12.95 -34.05 3.31
CA LYS A 170 14.41 -33.90 3.48
C LYS A 170 15.15 -34.00 2.13
N ALA A 171 14.74 -34.91 1.26
CA ALA A 171 15.34 -35.08 -0.06
C ALA A 171 15.15 -33.83 -0.94
N ILE A 172 13.93 -33.26 -0.99
CA ILE A 172 13.67 -31.99 -1.70
C ILE A 172 14.49 -30.85 -1.12
N VAL A 173 14.47 -30.69 0.22
CA VAL A 173 15.14 -29.61 0.93
C VAL A 173 16.66 -29.64 0.70
N SER A 174 17.27 -30.83 0.63
CA SER A 174 18.71 -30.99 0.39
C SER A 174 19.21 -30.42 -0.94
N CYS A 175 18.32 -30.14 -1.89
CA CYS A 175 18.66 -29.54 -3.17
C CYS A 175 18.80 -28.01 -3.14
N PHE A 176 18.56 -27.36 -2.00
CA PHE A 176 18.61 -25.91 -1.86
C PHE A 176 19.45 -25.52 -0.65
N THR A 177 20.30 -24.50 -0.80
CA THR A 177 21.18 -24.02 0.29
C THR A 177 20.45 -23.11 1.29
N ASN A 178 19.32 -22.54 0.89
CA ASN A 178 18.53 -21.58 1.66
C ASN A 178 17.17 -22.14 2.14
N VAL A 179 16.97 -23.45 2.01
CA VAL A 179 15.82 -24.19 2.54
C VAL A 179 16.35 -25.21 3.54
N PHE A 180 15.73 -25.32 4.71
CA PHE A 180 16.12 -26.31 5.72
C PHE A 180 14.91 -26.83 6.50
N VAL A 181 15.03 -28.05 7.03
CA VAL A 181 14.03 -28.59 7.98
C VAL A 181 14.31 -28.00 9.36
N ALA A 182 13.25 -27.63 10.08
CA ALA A 182 13.36 -27.12 11.45
C ALA A 182 14.19 -28.08 12.33
N SER A 183 15.09 -27.52 13.14
CA SER A 183 15.96 -28.30 14.04
C SER A 183 15.16 -29.05 15.11
N LYS A 184 13.97 -28.54 15.45
CA LYS A 184 12.99 -29.17 16.33
C LYS A 184 11.64 -29.25 15.63
N THR A 185 11.13 -30.47 15.49
CA THR A 185 9.79 -30.77 14.97
C THR A 185 8.86 -31.18 16.11
N GLU A 186 7.59 -30.81 16.03
CA GLU A 186 6.53 -31.12 17.00
C GLU A 186 5.53 -32.13 16.42
N SER A 187 4.88 -32.89 17.31
CA SER A 187 3.66 -33.64 16.99
C SER A 187 2.47 -32.70 17.08
N VAL A 188 1.97 -32.20 15.95
CA VAL A 188 1.01 -31.08 15.97
C VAL A 188 -0.41 -31.59 16.21
N VAL A 189 -0.96 -31.29 17.39
CA VAL A 189 -2.36 -31.57 17.74
C VAL A 189 -3.22 -30.35 17.40
N TYR A 190 -4.33 -30.57 16.67
CA TYR A 190 -5.27 -29.52 16.29
C TYR A 190 -5.76 -28.73 17.51
N ALA A 191 -5.83 -27.40 17.39
CA ALA A 191 -6.23 -26.46 18.45
C ALA A 191 -5.32 -26.45 19.69
N SER A 192 -4.11 -27.02 19.65
CA SER A 192 -3.17 -27.01 20.78
C SER A 192 -1.96 -26.08 20.55
N TRP A 193 -1.24 -25.79 21.63
CA TRP A 193 0.03 -25.05 21.60
C TRP A 193 1.07 -25.60 20.60
N SER A 194 1.06 -26.90 20.31
CA SER A 194 2.01 -27.51 19.36
C SER A 194 1.98 -26.87 17.97
N ARG A 195 0.83 -26.32 17.53
CA ARG A 195 0.73 -25.56 16.28
C ARG A 195 1.52 -24.26 16.34
N VAL A 196 1.45 -23.53 17.46
CA VAL A 196 2.24 -22.31 17.70
C VAL A 196 3.72 -22.65 17.83
N GLN A 197 4.03 -23.71 18.58
CA GLN A 197 5.41 -24.18 18.80
C GLN A 197 6.12 -24.53 17.49
N ALA A 198 5.42 -25.09 16.50
CA ALA A 198 5.97 -25.37 15.18
C ALA A 198 6.51 -24.11 14.49
N ASP A 199 5.75 -23.00 14.51
CA ASP A 199 6.20 -21.71 13.97
C ASP A 199 7.33 -21.11 14.80
N LEU A 200 7.26 -21.19 16.14
CA LEU A 200 8.32 -20.71 17.03
C LEU A 200 9.66 -21.44 16.80
N ASN A 201 9.61 -22.74 16.54
CA ASN A 201 10.82 -23.51 16.23
C ASN A 201 11.46 -23.00 14.92
N CYS A 202 10.65 -22.76 13.88
CA CYS A 202 11.15 -22.18 12.64
C CYS A 202 11.65 -20.75 12.80
N MET A 203 10.94 -19.89 13.53
CA MET A 203 11.37 -18.53 13.86
C MET A 203 12.78 -18.54 14.48
N ARG A 204 13.01 -19.40 15.47
CA ARG A 204 14.30 -19.52 16.16
C ARG A 204 15.43 -19.90 15.21
N ASP A 205 15.18 -20.82 14.27
CA ASP A 205 16.21 -21.24 13.32
C ASP A 205 16.43 -20.22 12.20
N LEU A 206 15.38 -19.54 11.76
CA LEU A 206 15.47 -18.45 10.79
C LEU A 206 16.30 -17.27 11.32
N LEU A 207 16.26 -16.98 12.62
CA LEU A 207 17.11 -15.96 13.24
C LEU A 207 18.61 -16.31 13.19
N LYS A 208 18.96 -17.60 13.14
CA LYS A 208 20.36 -18.08 13.01
C LYS A 208 20.86 -18.04 11.56
N SER A 209 19.97 -17.86 10.58
CA SER A 209 20.36 -17.78 9.18
C SER A 209 21.29 -16.59 8.93
N PRO A 210 22.33 -16.74 8.08
CA PRO A 210 23.17 -15.60 7.68
C PRO A 210 22.41 -14.58 6.83
N VAL A 211 21.29 -14.99 6.21
CA VAL A 211 20.44 -14.10 5.39
C VAL A 211 19.79 -13.04 6.27
N GLN A 212 20.06 -11.77 5.98
CA GLN A 212 19.46 -10.63 6.69
C GLN A 212 18.05 -10.34 6.15
N TRP A 213 17.14 -11.29 6.34
CA TRP A 213 15.75 -11.18 5.92
C TRP A 213 15.01 -10.06 6.68
N ARG A 214 13.95 -9.53 6.07
CA ARG A 214 13.22 -8.35 6.56
C ARG A 214 11.91 -8.72 7.26
N TYR A 215 11.18 -9.65 6.67
CA TYR A 215 9.86 -10.09 7.11
C TYR A 215 9.75 -11.61 7.07
N LEU A 216 8.97 -12.16 7.99
CA LEU A 216 8.58 -13.55 8.07
C LEU A 216 7.10 -13.71 7.70
N LEU A 217 6.82 -14.63 6.78
CA LEU A 217 5.48 -15.11 6.43
C LEU A 217 5.39 -16.58 6.84
N ASN A 218 4.41 -16.97 7.65
CA ASN A 218 4.15 -18.39 7.85
C ASN A 218 3.19 -18.94 6.78
N THR A 219 3.23 -20.25 6.55
CA THR A 219 2.39 -20.98 5.59
C THR A 219 2.09 -22.38 6.11
N CYS A 220 1.02 -22.96 5.61
CA CYS A 220 0.69 -24.37 5.76
C CYS A 220 0.69 -25.09 4.40
N GLY A 221 0.68 -26.42 4.41
CA GLY A 221 0.75 -27.25 3.19
C GLY A 221 -0.42 -27.12 2.20
N THR A 222 -1.45 -26.31 2.48
CA THR A 222 -2.57 -26.06 1.55
C THR A 222 -2.69 -24.60 1.12
N ASP A 223 -1.70 -23.77 1.47
CA ASP A 223 -1.60 -22.40 1.01
C ASP A 223 -1.05 -22.31 -0.41
N PHE A 224 -1.38 -21.23 -1.11
CA PHE A 224 -0.74 -20.90 -2.38
C PHE A 224 -0.62 -19.38 -2.58
N PRO A 225 0.52 -18.86 -3.09
CA PRO A 225 0.69 -17.43 -3.30
C PRO A 225 -0.30 -16.90 -4.35
N ILE A 226 -0.73 -15.65 -4.19
CA ILE A 226 -1.55 -14.92 -5.17
C ILE A 226 -0.87 -13.62 -5.63
N LYS A 227 0.42 -13.48 -5.28
CA LYS A 227 1.32 -12.39 -5.63
C LYS A 227 2.68 -12.97 -6.02
N THR A 228 3.37 -12.29 -6.93
CA THR A 228 4.78 -12.59 -7.22
C THR A 228 5.70 -12.15 -6.07
N ASN A 229 6.93 -12.64 -6.01
CA ASN A 229 7.89 -12.20 -4.99
C ASN A 229 8.14 -10.67 -5.05
N ALA A 230 8.25 -10.09 -6.24
CA ALA A 230 8.35 -8.64 -6.44
C ALA A 230 7.14 -7.88 -5.84
N GLU A 231 5.92 -8.36 -6.06
CA GLU A 231 4.72 -7.76 -5.46
C GLU A 231 4.69 -7.91 -3.94
N MET A 232 5.12 -9.06 -3.40
CA MET A 232 5.24 -9.25 -1.95
C MET A 232 6.27 -8.26 -1.38
N VAL A 233 7.46 -8.13 -1.98
CA VAL A 233 8.47 -7.16 -1.56
C VAL A 233 7.92 -5.73 -1.55
N GLN A 234 7.17 -5.34 -2.58
CA GLN A 234 6.55 -4.01 -2.65
C GLN A 234 5.53 -3.79 -1.53
N SER A 235 4.62 -4.75 -1.30
CA SER A 235 3.66 -4.67 -0.19
C SER A 235 4.36 -4.59 1.17
N LEU A 236 5.41 -5.38 1.39
CA LEU A 236 6.15 -5.41 2.66
C LEU A 236 6.96 -4.13 2.91
N LYS A 237 7.50 -3.50 1.85
CA LYS A 237 8.16 -2.19 1.97
C LYS A 237 7.20 -1.10 2.44
N LEU A 238 5.93 -1.15 2.02
CA LEU A 238 4.91 -0.19 2.44
C LEU A 238 4.49 -0.34 3.91
N LEU A 239 4.71 -1.51 4.52
CA LEU A 239 4.51 -1.69 5.97
C LEU A 239 5.54 -0.92 6.81
N ASN A 240 6.69 -0.54 6.22
CA ASN A 240 7.71 0.30 6.86
C ASN A 240 8.08 -0.13 8.30
N GLY A 241 8.29 -1.43 8.52
CA GLY A 241 8.64 -2.01 9.83
C GLY A 241 7.45 -2.42 10.70
N ARG A 242 6.22 -2.11 10.30
CA ARG A 242 4.99 -2.64 10.94
C ARG A 242 4.71 -4.07 10.52
N ASN A 243 3.91 -4.77 11.30
CA ASN A 243 3.38 -6.09 10.98
C ASN A 243 1.96 -5.98 10.40
N SER A 244 1.44 -7.05 9.80
CA SER A 244 0.04 -7.16 9.37
C SER A 244 -0.50 -8.56 9.62
N MET A 245 -1.60 -8.65 10.35
CA MET A 245 -2.33 -9.88 10.68
C MET A 245 -3.72 -9.53 11.19
N GLU A 246 -4.64 -10.49 11.17
CA GLU A 246 -5.97 -10.30 11.79
C GLU A 246 -5.80 -10.05 13.29
N SER A 247 -6.36 -8.94 13.78
CA SER A 247 -6.34 -8.56 15.19
C SER A 247 -7.55 -7.69 15.51
N GLU A 248 -8.59 -8.34 16.03
CA GLU A 248 -9.87 -7.73 16.38
C GLU A 248 -10.17 -7.92 17.87
N THR A 249 -11.01 -7.04 18.42
CA THR A 249 -11.53 -7.24 19.77
C THR A 249 -12.23 -8.60 19.85
N THR A 250 -11.94 -9.34 20.91
CA THR A 250 -12.50 -10.66 21.12
C THR A 250 -14.00 -10.60 21.43
N VAL A 251 -14.78 -11.32 20.62
CA VAL A 251 -16.19 -11.66 20.88
C VAL A 251 -16.36 -12.61 22.07
N ASP A 252 -17.37 -12.40 22.90
CA ASP A 252 -17.54 -13.10 24.19
C ASP A 252 -17.51 -14.62 24.09
N TYR A 253 -18.14 -15.18 23.06
CA TYR A 253 -18.17 -16.64 22.88
C TYR A 253 -16.79 -17.23 22.57
N LYS A 254 -15.75 -16.46 22.20
CA LYS A 254 -14.38 -16.98 22.04
C LYS A 254 -13.57 -16.92 23.34
N LYS A 255 -13.96 -16.09 24.33
CA LYS A 255 -13.20 -15.90 25.58
C LYS A 255 -13.01 -17.19 26.39
N HIS A 256 -13.95 -18.12 26.31
CA HIS A 256 -13.85 -19.41 27.01
C HIS A 256 -12.63 -20.24 26.59
N ARG A 257 -12.02 -19.94 25.43
CA ARG A 257 -10.84 -20.66 24.93
C ARG A 257 -9.59 -20.46 25.79
N TRP A 258 -9.49 -19.34 26.50
CA TRP A 258 -8.37 -19.04 27.41
C TRP A 258 -8.79 -18.75 28.84
N GLN A 259 -10.09 -18.69 29.13
CA GLN A 259 -10.59 -18.64 30.52
C GLN A 259 -10.41 -19.97 31.25
N TYR A 260 -10.31 -21.08 30.52
CA TYR A 260 -10.16 -22.41 31.08
C TYR A 260 -8.88 -23.07 30.61
N GLN A 261 -8.30 -23.92 31.47
CA GLN A 261 -7.21 -24.81 31.11
C GLN A 261 -7.72 -25.93 30.20
N HIS A 262 -6.90 -26.34 29.26
CA HIS A 262 -7.16 -27.43 28.33
C HIS A 262 -6.02 -28.44 28.36
N ASN A 263 -6.37 -29.73 28.35
CA ASN A 263 -5.42 -30.83 28.28
C ASN A 263 -5.56 -31.57 26.95
N ILE A 264 -4.49 -32.25 26.54
CA ILE A 264 -4.52 -33.13 25.36
C ILE A 264 -4.84 -34.55 25.85
N THR A 265 -5.96 -35.10 25.41
CA THR A 265 -6.37 -36.49 25.66
C THR A 265 -6.68 -37.14 24.32
N ASN A 266 -6.07 -38.30 24.03
CA ASN A 266 -6.27 -39.02 22.76
C ASN A 266 -6.08 -38.15 21.50
N ASN A 267 -5.04 -37.31 21.47
CA ASN A 267 -4.75 -36.35 20.39
C ASN A 267 -5.87 -35.33 20.12
N ILE A 268 -6.70 -35.03 21.12
CA ILE A 268 -7.75 -34.01 21.07
C ILE A 268 -7.58 -33.07 22.25
N VAL A 269 -7.76 -31.77 22.03
CA VAL A 269 -7.76 -30.76 23.09
C VAL A 269 -9.10 -30.76 23.79
N VAL A 270 -9.10 -30.99 25.10
CA VAL A 270 -10.30 -31.09 25.93
C VAL A 270 -10.25 -30.01 27.01
N ARG A 271 -11.32 -29.23 27.11
CA ARG A 271 -11.48 -28.22 28.17
C ARG A 271 -11.60 -28.90 29.53
N THR A 272 -10.80 -28.45 30.49
CA THR A 272 -10.91 -28.87 31.89
C THR A 272 -11.92 -28.00 32.64
N GLY A 273 -12.29 -28.39 33.87
CA GLY A 273 -13.09 -27.53 34.75
C GLY A 273 -12.30 -26.40 35.43
N VAL A 274 -10.99 -26.30 35.19
CA VAL A 274 -10.10 -25.37 35.87
C VAL A 274 -10.06 -24.04 35.15
N THR A 275 -10.41 -22.97 35.86
CA THR A 275 -10.27 -21.59 35.37
C THR A 275 -8.82 -21.13 35.46
N LYS A 276 -8.33 -20.48 34.42
CA LYS A 276 -6.98 -19.89 34.40
C LYS A 276 -6.96 -18.53 35.13
N SER A 277 -5.77 -18.14 35.60
CA SER A 277 -5.52 -16.76 36.03
C SER A 277 -5.71 -15.79 34.86
N PRO A 278 -5.92 -14.48 35.12
CA PRO A 278 -5.82 -13.47 34.06
C PRO A 278 -4.49 -13.56 33.30
N PRO A 279 -4.45 -13.16 32.01
CA PRO A 279 -3.22 -13.16 31.22
C PRO A 279 -2.21 -12.17 31.82
N PRO A 280 -0.90 -12.49 31.83
CA PRO A 280 0.14 -11.70 32.50
C PRO A 280 0.60 -10.48 31.67
N ILE A 281 -0.36 -9.71 31.15
CA ILE A 281 -0.14 -8.54 30.30
C ILE A 281 -1.08 -7.40 30.69
N SER A 282 -0.70 -6.16 30.33
CA SER A 282 -1.52 -4.96 30.59
C SER A 282 -2.57 -4.67 29.52
N THR A 283 -2.43 -5.28 28.35
CA THR A 283 -3.37 -5.10 27.22
C THR A 283 -4.43 -6.21 27.18
N PRO A 284 -5.63 -5.94 26.64
CA PRO A 284 -6.63 -6.98 26.41
C PRO A 284 -6.13 -8.10 25.49
N MET A 285 -6.79 -9.26 25.55
CA MET A 285 -6.65 -10.34 24.58
C MET A 285 -7.42 -10.02 23.29
N PHE A 286 -6.76 -10.20 22.15
CA PHE A 286 -7.34 -10.00 20.82
C PHE A 286 -7.51 -11.32 20.09
N SER A 287 -8.47 -11.37 19.17
CA SER A 287 -8.74 -12.52 18.31
C SER A 287 -8.20 -12.28 16.92
N GLY A 288 -7.71 -13.34 16.28
CA GLY A 288 -7.31 -13.34 14.89
C GLY A 288 -7.22 -14.76 14.36
N ASN A 289 -6.21 -15.04 13.55
CA ASN A 289 -5.94 -16.35 13.00
C ASN A 289 -4.45 -16.71 13.12
N ALA A 290 -4.11 -17.95 12.73
CA ALA A 290 -2.77 -18.50 12.85
C ALA A 290 -1.72 -17.85 11.92
N TYR A 291 -2.12 -16.99 10.99
CA TYR A 291 -1.29 -16.51 9.89
C TYR A 291 -0.92 -15.04 10.04
N PHE A 292 0.34 -14.73 9.76
CA PHE A 292 0.87 -13.39 9.99
C PHE A 292 1.94 -12.98 8.98
N VAL A 293 2.14 -11.67 8.89
CA VAL A 293 3.29 -11.01 8.27
C VAL A 293 3.99 -10.20 9.36
N VAL A 294 5.18 -10.60 9.78
CA VAL A 294 5.88 -9.96 10.90
C VAL A 294 7.31 -9.56 10.54
N SER A 295 7.78 -8.44 11.09
CA SER A 295 9.15 -7.98 10.91
C SER A 295 10.16 -8.90 11.59
N ARG A 296 11.43 -8.86 11.18
CA ARG A 296 12.51 -9.56 11.88
C ARG A 296 12.67 -9.11 13.34
N ASP A 297 12.45 -7.83 13.61
CA ASP A 297 12.53 -7.25 14.96
C ASP A 297 11.43 -7.82 15.87
N PHE A 298 10.22 -8.03 15.34
CA PHE A 298 9.15 -8.75 16.06
C PHE A 298 9.62 -10.15 16.47
N VAL A 299 10.23 -10.90 15.54
CA VAL A 299 10.68 -12.27 15.78
C VAL A 299 11.81 -12.33 16.82
N HIS A 300 12.75 -11.39 16.80
CA HIS A 300 13.74 -11.25 17.87
C HIS A 300 13.06 -10.99 19.22
N HIS A 301 12.15 -10.03 19.27
CA HIS A 301 11.47 -9.63 20.51
C HIS A 301 10.66 -10.76 21.15
N VAL A 302 10.06 -11.65 20.35
CA VAL A 302 9.33 -12.84 20.83
C VAL A 302 10.20 -13.74 21.72
N PHE A 303 11.53 -13.79 21.51
CA PHE A 303 12.44 -14.61 22.32
C PHE A 303 13.18 -13.84 23.42
N ASP A 304 13.24 -12.51 23.33
CA ASP A 304 14.02 -11.68 24.26
C ASP A 304 13.16 -11.05 25.38
N SER A 305 11.87 -10.81 25.12
CA SER A 305 10.98 -10.10 26.04
C SER A 305 10.39 -10.99 27.12
N GLN A 306 10.65 -10.66 28.39
CA GLN A 306 10.10 -11.40 29.54
C GLN A 306 8.57 -11.35 29.60
N GLU A 307 7.96 -10.23 29.21
CA GLU A 307 6.50 -10.09 29.15
C GLU A 307 5.89 -11.06 28.12
N VAL A 308 6.50 -11.15 26.93
CA VAL A 308 6.06 -12.04 25.85
C VAL A 308 6.29 -13.51 26.22
N LEU A 309 7.44 -13.84 26.82
CA LEU A 309 7.73 -15.19 27.30
C LEU A 309 6.72 -15.63 28.38
N ALA A 310 6.37 -14.74 29.31
CA ALA A 310 5.36 -15.02 30.33
C ALA A 310 3.96 -15.24 29.72
N LEU A 311 3.57 -14.43 28.73
CA LEU A 311 2.30 -14.64 28.01
C LEU A 311 2.30 -15.98 27.26
N MET A 312 3.36 -16.31 26.55
CA MET A 312 3.47 -17.58 25.82
C MET A 312 3.40 -18.79 26.74
N GLU A 313 4.03 -18.74 27.92
CA GLU A 313 3.92 -19.80 28.91
C GLU A 313 2.49 -19.93 29.44
N TRP A 314 1.84 -18.80 29.73
CA TRP A 314 0.43 -18.78 30.12
C TRP A 314 -0.51 -19.30 29.02
N GLU A 315 -0.16 -19.15 27.74
CA GLU A 315 -0.95 -19.63 26.59
C GLU A 315 -0.83 -21.14 26.29
N ARG A 316 0.07 -21.87 26.94
CA ARG A 316 0.37 -23.28 26.58
C ARG A 316 -0.81 -24.23 26.67
N ASP A 317 -1.72 -23.99 27.60
CA ASP A 317 -2.86 -24.85 27.92
C ASP A 317 -4.21 -24.16 27.60
N THR A 318 -4.23 -23.28 26.60
CA THR A 318 -5.46 -22.70 26.04
C THR A 318 -5.92 -23.45 24.78
N TYR A 319 -7.13 -23.16 24.31
CA TYR A 319 -7.70 -23.76 23.10
C TYR A 319 -7.49 -22.86 21.87
N SER A 320 -6.81 -23.37 20.86
CA SER A 320 -6.42 -22.64 19.64
C SER A 320 -5.65 -21.34 19.95
N PRO A 321 -4.53 -21.40 20.72
CA PRO A 321 -3.71 -20.23 21.03
C PRO A 321 -3.21 -19.49 19.79
N ASP A 322 -3.08 -20.18 18.66
CA ASP A 322 -2.75 -19.60 17.37
C ASP A 322 -3.78 -18.57 16.86
N GLU A 323 -5.04 -18.62 17.33
CA GLU A 323 -6.09 -17.65 16.98
C GLU A 323 -6.18 -16.45 17.95
N HIS A 324 -5.29 -16.32 18.94
CA HIS A 324 -5.27 -15.15 19.83
C HIS A 324 -3.89 -14.68 20.29
N LEU A 325 -2.86 -15.54 20.34
CA LEU A 325 -1.51 -15.15 20.73
C LEU A 325 -0.95 -14.08 19.79
N TRP A 326 -0.89 -14.37 18.49
CA TRP A 326 -0.31 -13.44 17.51
C TRP A 326 -1.09 -12.13 17.43
N ALA A 327 -2.42 -12.24 17.40
CA ALA A 327 -3.33 -11.09 17.41
C ALA A 327 -3.13 -10.22 18.66
N THR A 328 -2.82 -10.81 19.82
CA THR A 328 -2.57 -10.09 21.07
C THR A 328 -1.17 -9.46 21.09
N LEU A 329 -0.14 -10.18 20.68
CA LEU A 329 1.22 -9.63 20.54
C LEU A 329 1.25 -8.43 19.59
N GLN A 330 0.46 -8.47 18.52
CA GLN A 330 0.31 -7.36 17.59
C GLN A 330 -0.28 -6.10 18.23
N ARG A 331 -0.82 -6.16 19.45
CA ARG A 331 -1.46 -5.05 20.15
C ARG A 331 -0.74 -4.57 21.39
N MET A 332 0.39 -5.19 21.71
CA MET A 332 1.22 -4.84 22.86
C MET A 332 2.18 -3.69 22.51
N PRO A 333 2.17 -2.58 23.26
CA PRO A 333 3.04 -1.42 22.99
C PRO A 333 4.55 -1.72 23.01
N SER A 334 4.97 -2.75 23.76
CA SER A 334 6.37 -3.20 23.86
C SER A 334 6.85 -3.94 22.61
N VAL A 335 5.94 -4.47 21.79
CA VAL A 335 6.25 -5.35 20.66
C VAL A 335 6.58 -4.54 19.40
N PRO A 336 7.72 -4.79 18.72
CA PRO A 336 8.08 -4.10 17.48
C PRO A 336 7.05 -4.29 16.36
N GLY A 337 6.69 -3.18 15.71
CA GLY A 337 5.75 -3.16 14.59
C GLY A 337 4.27 -3.38 14.97
N SER A 338 3.96 -3.34 16.28
CA SER A 338 2.60 -3.49 16.80
C SER A 338 1.71 -2.28 16.52
N ASN A 339 0.40 -2.49 16.63
CA ASN A 339 -0.61 -1.46 16.60
C ASN A 339 -1.11 -1.18 18.02
N PRO A 340 -1.51 0.05 18.38
CA PRO A 340 -2.15 0.31 19.67
C PRO A 340 -3.39 -0.57 19.91
N PRO A 341 -3.73 -0.90 21.17
CA PRO A 341 -4.87 -1.76 21.52
C PRO A 341 -6.24 -1.08 21.29
N HIS A 342 -6.27 0.13 20.74
CA HIS A 342 -7.50 0.87 20.46
C HIS A 342 -8.25 0.31 19.25
N ILE A 343 -9.59 0.32 19.29
CA ILE A 343 -10.47 -0.24 18.24
C ILE A 343 -10.23 0.31 16.83
N LYS A 344 -9.74 1.56 16.70
CA LYS A 344 -9.34 2.15 15.41
C LYS A 344 -8.31 1.33 14.63
N TYR A 345 -7.53 0.50 15.31
CA TYR A 345 -6.54 -0.38 14.71
C TYR A 345 -7.04 -1.81 14.56
N HIS A 346 -8.36 -2.05 14.59
CA HIS A 346 -8.91 -3.34 14.21
C HIS A 346 -8.52 -3.66 12.78
N GLU A 347 -7.97 -4.84 12.59
CA GLU A 347 -7.56 -5.35 11.29
C GLU A 347 -8.29 -6.69 11.09
N THR A 348 -9.30 -6.69 10.23
CA THR A 348 -10.03 -7.92 9.87
C THR A 348 -9.17 -8.80 8.98
N ASP A 349 -9.57 -10.05 8.78
CA ASP A 349 -8.98 -10.94 7.77
C ASP A 349 -9.00 -10.34 6.35
N MET A 350 -9.99 -9.50 6.02
CA MET A 350 -10.11 -8.84 4.71
C MET A 350 -9.26 -7.57 4.58
N ASN A 351 -8.83 -6.96 5.69
CA ASN A 351 -7.95 -5.79 5.71
C ASN A 351 -6.48 -6.17 5.85
N ALA A 352 -6.19 -7.25 6.59
CA ALA A 352 -4.83 -7.77 6.72
C ALA A 352 -4.33 -8.37 5.40
N ILE A 353 -3.06 -8.15 5.06
CA ILE A 353 -2.50 -8.68 3.81
C ILE A 353 -2.07 -10.15 3.92
N ALA A 354 -2.09 -10.74 5.11
CA ALA A 354 -1.47 -12.03 5.39
C ALA A 354 -2.12 -13.20 4.62
N ARG A 355 -3.44 -13.40 4.77
CA ARG A 355 -4.13 -14.57 4.21
C ARG A 355 -5.55 -14.24 3.73
N MET A 356 -5.86 -14.62 2.50
CA MET A 356 -7.24 -14.66 2.01
C MET A 356 -7.90 -16.01 2.32
N VAL A 357 -9.08 -16.00 2.95
CA VAL A 357 -9.86 -17.20 3.30
C VAL A 357 -11.35 -16.95 3.04
N LYS A 358 -12.04 -17.90 2.42
CA LYS A 358 -13.52 -17.90 2.36
C LYS A 358 -14.10 -18.91 3.35
N TRP A 359 -15.06 -18.45 4.14
CA TRP A 359 -15.84 -19.23 5.10
C TRP A 359 -17.23 -19.52 4.55
N SER A 360 -17.63 -20.79 4.50
CA SER A 360 -18.84 -21.22 3.80
C SER A 360 -20.14 -20.62 4.34
N TYR A 361 -20.17 -20.24 5.62
CA TYR A 361 -21.32 -19.59 6.26
C TYR A 361 -21.39 -18.07 6.00
N LEU A 362 -20.39 -17.49 5.35
CA LEU A 362 -20.35 -16.08 4.91
C LEU A 362 -20.39 -15.96 3.37
N GLU A 363 -20.39 -17.06 2.65
CA GLU A 363 -20.50 -17.06 1.19
C GLU A 363 -21.91 -16.66 0.74
N GLY A 364 -22.02 -15.88 -0.34
CA GLY A 364 -23.32 -15.54 -0.89
C GLY A 364 -23.29 -14.47 -1.96
N ASP A 365 -24.45 -13.87 -2.22
CA ASP A 365 -24.56 -12.73 -3.13
C ASP A 365 -23.98 -11.48 -2.47
N VAL A 366 -22.83 -11.03 -2.98
CA VAL A 366 -22.15 -9.82 -2.52
C VAL A 366 -23.05 -8.59 -2.58
N ARG A 367 -23.97 -8.55 -3.55
CA ARG A 367 -24.93 -7.45 -3.69
C ARG A 367 -25.96 -7.42 -2.57
N LYS A 368 -26.15 -8.55 -1.88
CA LYS A 368 -27.08 -8.71 -0.75
C LYS A 368 -26.35 -8.78 0.60
N GLY A 369 -25.10 -8.33 0.65
CA GLY A 369 -24.35 -8.19 1.90
C GLY A 369 -23.39 -9.32 2.23
N ALA A 370 -23.22 -10.34 1.37
CA ALA A 370 -22.16 -11.32 1.58
C ALA A 370 -20.77 -10.68 1.39
N PRO A 371 -19.76 -11.01 2.21
CA PRO A 371 -18.40 -10.51 2.02
C PRO A 371 -17.73 -11.05 0.75
N TYR A 372 -18.13 -12.21 0.24
CA TYR A 372 -17.53 -12.79 -0.95
C TYR A 372 -18.47 -13.75 -1.67
N PRO A 373 -18.26 -13.96 -2.99
CA PRO A 373 -19.08 -14.87 -3.78
C PRO A 373 -18.90 -16.32 -3.32
N PRO A 374 -19.86 -17.22 -3.65
CA PRO A 374 -19.78 -18.63 -3.32
C PRO A 374 -18.47 -19.29 -3.79
N CYS A 375 -18.03 -20.29 -3.05
CA CYS A 375 -16.89 -21.13 -3.41
C CYS A 375 -17.17 -21.87 -4.72
N SER A 376 -16.22 -21.86 -5.67
CA SER A 376 -16.35 -22.61 -6.93
C SER A 376 -15.76 -24.02 -6.87
N GLY A 377 -15.02 -24.32 -5.80
CA GLY A 377 -14.49 -25.66 -5.50
C GLY A 377 -15.38 -26.40 -4.50
N ALA A 378 -14.86 -26.71 -3.31
CA ALA A 378 -15.57 -27.46 -2.27
C ALA A 378 -15.28 -26.95 -0.86
N SER A 379 -16.25 -27.03 0.04
CA SER A 379 -16.06 -26.62 1.44
C SER A 379 -15.62 -27.80 2.30
N ARG A 380 -14.55 -27.61 3.09
CA ARG A 380 -14.09 -28.61 4.08
C ARG A 380 -13.91 -27.93 5.43
N ARG A 381 -14.62 -28.38 6.47
CA ARG A 381 -14.64 -27.74 7.80
C ARG A 381 -14.95 -26.23 7.72
N ALA A 382 -16.00 -25.89 6.96
CA ALA A 382 -16.45 -24.52 6.69
C ALA A 382 -15.45 -23.59 5.96
N VAL A 383 -14.31 -24.08 5.47
CA VAL A 383 -13.37 -23.29 4.65
C VAL A 383 -13.41 -23.76 3.20
N CYS A 384 -13.54 -22.81 2.26
CA CYS A 384 -13.49 -23.06 0.83
C CYS A 384 -12.12 -23.60 0.39
N VAL A 385 -12.13 -24.74 -0.29
CA VAL A 385 -11.04 -25.17 -1.18
C VAL A 385 -11.31 -24.54 -2.53
N TYR A 386 -10.47 -23.58 -2.93
CA TYR A 386 -10.70 -22.78 -4.13
C TYR A 386 -10.74 -23.61 -5.40
N GLY A 387 -11.70 -23.28 -6.27
CA GLY A 387 -11.76 -23.78 -7.63
C GLY A 387 -11.25 -22.74 -8.64
N ALA A 388 -11.10 -23.14 -9.90
CA ALA A 388 -10.64 -22.24 -10.96
C ALA A 388 -11.56 -21.01 -11.14
N GLY A 389 -12.85 -21.13 -10.81
CA GLY A 389 -13.82 -20.03 -10.87
C GLY A 389 -13.60 -18.93 -9.83
N ASP A 390 -12.87 -19.22 -8.74
CA ASP A 390 -12.55 -18.24 -7.70
C ASP A 390 -11.40 -17.32 -8.09
N LEU A 391 -10.55 -17.71 -9.05
CA LEU A 391 -9.28 -17.03 -9.33
C LEU A 391 -9.45 -15.56 -9.75
N ARG A 392 -10.49 -15.25 -10.52
CA ARG A 392 -10.79 -13.87 -10.95
C ARG A 392 -11.00 -12.95 -9.75
N TRP A 393 -11.83 -13.39 -8.80
CA TRP A 393 -12.10 -12.65 -7.58
C TRP A 393 -10.85 -12.63 -6.68
N LEU A 394 -10.18 -13.78 -6.54
CA LEU A 394 -9.03 -13.93 -5.66
C LEU A 394 -7.87 -13.00 -6.03
N LEU A 395 -7.52 -12.90 -7.30
CA LEU A 395 -6.41 -12.08 -7.79
C LEU A 395 -6.68 -10.56 -7.77
N GLN A 396 -7.92 -10.14 -7.46
CA GLN A 396 -8.27 -8.73 -7.25
C GLN A 396 -7.96 -8.23 -5.82
N HIS A 397 -7.67 -9.13 -4.88
CA HIS A 397 -7.44 -8.78 -3.49
C HIS A 397 -5.95 -8.53 -3.19
N HIS A 398 -5.66 -7.71 -2.17
CA HIS A 398 -4.30 -7.33 -1.79
C HIS A 398 -3.50 -8.42 -1.05
N HIS A 399 -4.16 -9.50 -0.61
CA HIS A 399 -3.51 -10.54 0.19
C HIS A 399 -2.33 -11.14 -0.55
N LEU A 400 -1.32 -11.58 0.19
CA LEU A 400 -0.10 -12.17 -0.37
C LEU A 400 -0.33 -13.65 -0.71
N ILE A 401 -1.06 -14.36 0.15
CA ILE A 401 -1.29 -15.80 0.07
C ILE A 401 -2.77 -16.09 0.33
N ALA A 402 -3.30 -17.17 -0.24
CA ALA A 402 -4.67 -17.60 -0.04
C ALA A 402 -4.75 -19.04 0.50
N ASN A 403 -5.80 -19.32 1.28
CA ASN A 403 -6.10 -20.63 1.84
C ASN A 403 -7.57 -21.04 1.55
N LYS A 404 -7.85 -22.23 1.01
CA LYS A 404 -6.95 -23.37 0.74
C LYS A 404 -7.04 -23.88 -0.69
N PHE A 405 -6.03 -24.61 -1.10
CA PHE A 405 -5.92 -25.29 -2.38
C PHE A 405 -5.69 -26.79 -2.19
N ASP A 406 -6.31 -27.59 -3.05
CA ASP A 406 -6.13 -29.04 -3.06
C ASP A 406 -6.21 -29.55 -4.50
N PRO A 407 -5.15 -30.17 -5.05
CA PRO A 407 -5.17 -30.72 -6.41
C PRO A 407 -6.21 -31.83 -6.60
N GLU A 408 -6.68 -32.45 -5.53
CA GLU A 408 -7.77 -33.44 -5.58
C GLU A 408 -9.17 -32.79 -5.67
N VAL A 409 -9.28 -31.48 -5.45
CA VAL A 409 -10.53 -30.71 -5.62
C VAL A 409 -10.52 -29.94 -6.93
N ASP A 410 -9.47 -29.13 -7.16
CA ASP A 410 -9.31 -28.36 -8.38
C ASP A 410 -7.83 -28.03 -8.65
N ASP A 411 -7.14 -28.91 -9.38
CA ASP A 411 -5.75 -28.73 -9.80
C ASP A 411 -5.60 -27.60 -10.85
N VAL A 412 -6.65 -27.31 -11.62
CA VAL A 412 -6.64 -26.21 -12.60
C VAL A 412 -6.48 -24.87 -11.88
N ALA A 413 -7.10 -24.69 -10.72
CA ALA A 413 -6.91 -23.49 -9.90
C ALA A 413 -5.41 -23.25 -9.60
N ILE A 414 -4.69 -24.29 -9.21
CA ILE A 414 -3.28 -24.23 -8.83
C ILE A 414 -2.39 -24.03 -10.06
N ARG A 415 -2.60 -24.83 -11.13
CA ARG A 415 -1.87 -24.70 -12.40
C ARG A 415 -1.99 -23.31 -13.01
N CYS A 416 -3.18 -22.72 -12.93
CA CYS A 416 -3.40 -21.37 -13.41
C CYS A 416 -2.70 -20.31 -12.57
N LEU A 417 -2.64 -20.45 -11.25
CA LEU A 417 -1.85 -19.56 -10.40
C LEU A 417 -0.34 -19.71 -10.69
N GLU A 418 0.17 -20.94 -10.82
CA GLU A 418 1.57 -21.21 -11.19
C GLU A 418 1.95 -20.55 -12.50
N SER A 419 1.16 -20.79 -13.55
CA SER A 419 1.40 -20.26 -14.89
C SER A 419 1.31 -18.74 -14.92
N TYR A 420 0.25 -18.19 -14.31
CA TYR A 420 0.01 -16.74 -14.30
C TYR A 420 1.08 -15.98 -13.50
N LEU A 421 1.41 -16.43 -12.29
CA LEU A 421 2.40 -15.77 -11.45
C LEU A 421 3.82 -15.93 -12.03
N ARG A 422 4.16 -17.09 -12.59
CA ARG A 422 5.45 -17.28 -13.27
C ARG A 422 5.58 -16.35 -14.47
N PHE A 423 4.56 -16.29 -15.33
CA PHE A 423 4.52 -15.39 -16.47
C PHE A 423 4.66 -13.94 -16.01
N LYS A 424 3.89 -13.52 -15.00
CA LYS A 424 3.91 -12.15 -14.47
C LYS A 424 5.27 -11.77 -13.88
N ALA A 425 5.98 -12.69 -13.23
CA ALA A 425 7.30 -12.46 -12.66
C ALA A 425 8.41 -12.36 -13.72
N THR A 426 8.31 -13.15 -14.80
CA THR A 426 9.39 -13.28 -15.81
C THR A 426 9.19 -12.35 -17.02
N TYR A 427 7.94 -12.06 -17.37
CA TYR A 427 7.55 -11.15 -18.44
C TYR A 427 6.90 -9.92 -17.81
N VAL A 428 7.73 -9.00 -17.30
CA VAL A 428 7.25 -7.68 -16.86
C VAL A 428 6.45 -7.07 -18.02
N MET A 429 5.15 -6.87 -17.80
CA MET A 429 4.23 -6.30 -18.78
C MET A 429 4.78 -4.98 -19.30
N VAL A 430 5.30 -5.00 -20.54
CA VAL A 430 5.12 -3.85 -21.43
C VAL A 430 3.61 -3.61 -21.46
N PRO A 431 3.10 -2.40 -21.17
CA PRO A 431 1.67 -2.14 -21.21
C PRO A 431 1.15 -2.61 -22.57
N LEU A 432 0.22 -3.57 -22.57
CA LEU A 432 -0.63 -3.79 -23.73
C LEU A 432 -1.33 -2.46 -23.96
N ARG A 433 -0.78 -1.65 -24.87
CA ARG A 433 -1.52 -0.55 -25.49
C ARG A 433 -2.87 -1.15 -25.83
N SER A 434 -3.92 -0.49 -25.38
CA SER A 434 -5.27 -0.66 -25.90
C SER A 434 -5.23 -0.37 -27.41
N SER A 435 -4.77 -1.34 -28.19
CA SER A 435 -5.01 -1.44 -29.62
C SER A 435 -6.31 -2.23 -29.74
N ARG A 436 -7.43 -1.51 -29.70
CA ARG A 436 -8.65 -1.98 -30.38
C ARG A 436 -8.38 -1.93 -31.89
N SER A 437 -7.54 -2.82 -32.37
CA SER A 437 -7.27 -2.95 -33.80
C SER A 437 -6.36 -4.15 -34.05
N HIS A 438 -6.86 -5.37 -33.89
CA HIS A 438 -6.36 -6.56 -34.60
C HIS A 438 -7.40 -7.71 -34.53
N ILE A 439 -8.50 -7.56 -35.27
CA ILE A 439 -9.19 -8.71 -35.89
C ILE A 439 -9.46 -8.29 -37.32
N ARG A 440 -8.58 -8.71 -38.25
CA ARG A 440 -8.79 -8.93 -39.70
C ARG A 440 -7.43 -9.04 -40.40
N PHE A 441 -6.93 -10.27 -40.49
CA PHE A 441 -5.96 -10.74 -41.49
C PHE A 441 -6.28 -12.25 -41.60
N PHE A 442 -7.02 -12.72 -42.60
CA PHE A 442 -6.60 -12.92 -43.99
C PHE A 442 -7.76 -12.69 -44.98
N ARG A 443 -7.51 -11.91 -46.04
CA ARG A 443 -7.70 -12.30 -47.47
C ARG A 443 -7.34 -11.14 -48.40
N ASN A 444 -6.19 -11.32 -49.05
CA ASN A 444 -5.80 -11.02 -50.43
C ASN A 444 -6.15 -9.69 -51.14
N LEU A 445 -5.13 -9.30 -51.93
CA LEU A 445 -5.06 -8.30 -53.01
C LEU A 445 -5.11 -6.85 -52.51
N SER A 446 -4.12 -6.00 -52.72
CA SER A 446 -3.18 -5.92 -53.85
C SER A 446 -1.97 -5.06 -53.46
N LEU A 447 -0.77 -5.57 -53.77
CA LEU A 447 0.42 -4.76 -53.98
C LEU A 447 0.16 -3.70 -55.07
N ILE A 448 0.97 -2.63 -55.02
CA ILE A 448 1.27 -1.61 -56.05
C ILE A 448 0.64 -0.24 -55.74
N LEU A 449 1.51 0.79 -55.64
CA LEU A 449 1.30 2.24 -55.34
C LEU A 449 1.34 2.56 -53.83
N MET A 450 2.28 3.31 -53.24
CA MET A 450 3.34 4.18 -53.73
C MET A 450 4.49 4.19 -52.71
N CYS A 451 5.65 3.66 -53.10
CA CYS A 451 6.93 4.00 -52.48
C CYS A 451 7.56 5.11 -53.33
N ALA A 452 7.44 6.37 -52.93
CA ALA A 452 8.35 7.46 -53.34
C ALA A 452 7.94 8.80 -52.69
N SER A 453 8.52 9.13 -51.53
CA SER A 453 8.87 10.51 -51.13
C SER A 453 9.30 10.64 -49.66
N ILE A 454 10.16 9.72 -49.17
CA ILE A 454 10.92 9.93 -47.92
C ILE A 454 12.39 9.72 -48.26
N SER A 455 13.00 10.69 -48.91
CA SER A 455 14.44 10.66 -49.23
C SER A 455 15.11 12.04 -49.20
N LEU A 456 14.45 13.06 -48.63
CA LEU A 456 14.95 14.44 -48.66
C LEU A 456 14.88 15.21 -47.33
N LEU A 457 14.59 14.56 -46.20
CA LEU A 457 14.51 15.24 -44.89
C LEU A 457 15.34 14.61 -43.76
N LEU A 458 16.30 13.73 -44.09
CA LEU A 458 17.25 13.18 -43.11
C LEU A 458 18.67 13.17 -43.69
N TRP A 459 19.31 14.34 -43.78
CA TRP A 459 20.77 14.41 -43.98
C TRP A 459 21.51 15.41 -43.09
N ASN A 460 20.89 16.43 -42.50
CA ASN A 460 21.58 17.34 -41.56
C ASN A 460 20.78 17.32 -40.25
N THR A 461 21.23 16.79 -39.10
CA THR A 461 22.58 16.78 -38.51
C THR A 461 22.72 15.62 -37.52
N LEU A 462 23.59 14.65 -37.85
CA LEU A 462 24.09 13.61 -36.95
C LEU A 462 25.38 14.12 -36.26
N ARG A 463 25.26 14.53 -35.00
CA ARG A 463 26.30 14.32 -33.99
C ARG A 463 25.61 13.75 -32.75
N ARG A 464 25.79 12.45 -32.49
CA ARG A 464 25.50 11.83 -31.19
C ARG A 464 26.77 11.13 -30.68
N PRO A 465 27.10 11.27 -29.39
CA PRO A 465 28.38 10.83 -28.84
C PRO A 465 28.41 9.32 -28.59
N THR A 466 29.60 8.75 -28.70
CA THR A 466 29.96 7.38 -28.29
C THR A 466 29.80 7.21 -26.77
N CYS A 467 29.33 6.05 -26.33
CA CYS A 467 29.21 5.70 -24.91
C CYS A 467 30.58 5.65 -24.23
N SER A 468 30.92 6.73 -23.54
CA SER A 468 31.81 6.75 -22.38
C SER A 468 31.06 6.19 -21.16
N GLU A 469 31.79 5.67 -20.18
CA GLU A 469 31.30 5.22 -18.87
C GLU A 469 30.17 6.11 -18.34
N ARG A 470 29.11 5.48 -17.81
CA ARG A 470 27.91 6.18 -17.32
C ARG A 470 28.28 7.18 -16.23
N SER A 471 28.26 8.45 -16.58
CA SER A 471 27.62 9.44 -15.73
C SER A 471 26.10 9.12 -15.66
N PRO A 472 25.43 9.26 -14.50
CA PRO A 472 23.96 9.26 -14.46
C PRO A 472 23.40 10.27 -15.49
N LEU A 473 22.12 10.15 -15.88
CA LEU A 473 21.40 11.33 -16.42
C LEU A 473 21.85 12.51 -15.56
N PRO A 474 22.36 13.64 -16.11
CA PRO A 474 22.77 14.73 -15.26
C PRO A 474 21.56 15.00 -14.37
N ALA A 475 21.68 14.68 -13.09
CA ALA A 475 20.85 15.29 -12.11
C ALA A 475 21.41 16.71 -12.13
N PRO A 476 20.74 17.71 -12.74
CA PRO A 476 20.87 19.03 -12.13
C PRO A 476 20.58 18.81 -10.64
N ASP A 477 21.23 19.54 -9.74
CA ASP A 477 20.87 19.52 -8.32
C ASP A 477 19.37 19.87 -8.20
N LEU A 478 18.51 18.83 -8.26
CA LEU A 478 17.04 18.90 -8.21
C LEU A 478 16.58 19.08 -6.76
N LEU A 479 17.54 19.01 -5.83
CA LEU A 479 17.37 19.37 -4.43
C LEU A 479 17.73 20.86 -4.30
N PRO A 480 16.74 21.74 -4.08
CA PRO A 480 16.99 23.14 -3.77
C PRO A 480 18.01 23.28 -2.62
N GLN A 481 18.88 24.28 -2.69
CA GLN A 481 19.97 24.45 -1.72
C GLN A 481 19.45 24.59 -0.29
N ASP A 482 18.33 25.29 -0.10
CA ASP A 482 17.66 25.42 1.20
C ASP A 482 17.19 24.07 1.77
N TYR A 483 16.75 23.16 0.91
CA TYR A 483 16.38 21.80 1.33
C TYR A 483 17.61 20.98 1.70
N ALA A 484 18.69 21.09 0.92
CA ALA A 484 19.97 20.44 1.23
C ALA A 484 20.52 20.91 2.59
N ASP A 485 20.43 22.22 2.84
CA ASP A 485 20.82 22.90 4.07
C ASP A 485 20.02 22.46 5.31
N ASP A 486 18.73 22.11 5.15
CA ASP A 486 17.86 21.65 6.24
C ASP A 486 17.96 20.13 6.47
N LEU A 487 18.29 19.37 5.43
CA LEU A 487 18.17 17.91 5.40
C LEU A 487 18.89 17.19 6.56
N PRO A 488 20.11 17.56 7.01
CA PRO A 488 20.74 16.91 8.15
C PRO A 488 19.94 17.04 9.45
N ALA A 489 19.49 18.24 9.77
CA ALA A 489 18.69 18.50 10.97
C ALA A 489 17.30 17.83 10.87
N CYS A 490 16.66 17.93 9.71
CA CYS A 490 15.36 17.30 9.47
C CYS A 490 15.42 15.77 9.50
N SER A 491 16.45 15.16 8.91
CA SER A 491 16.66 13.71 8.96
C SER A 491 16.89 13.22 10.39
N ALA A 492 17.50 14.04 11.23
CA ALA A 492 17.74 13.72 12.62
C ALA A 492 16.47 13.87 13.48
N ILE A 493 15.65 14.90 13.23
CA ILE A 493 14.30 15.02 13.81
C ILE A 493 13.43 13.81 13.45
N ILE A 494 13.39 13.45 12.16
CA ILE A 494 12.58 12.33 11.64
C ILE A 494 13.07 10.99 12.22
N ARG A 495 14.38 10.78 12.38
CA ARG A 495 14.93 9.59 13.03
C ARG A 495 14.78 9.60 14.55
N GLY A 496 14.54 10.77 15.14
CA GLY A 496 14.55 10.98 16.59
C GLY A 496 15.94 10.80 17.21
N ASP A 497 17.00 11.03 16.43
CA ASP A 497 18.39 10.97 16.90
C ASP A 497 19.07 12.31 16.71
N LEU A 498 19.04 13.14 17.76
CA LEU A 498 19.64 14.47 17.75
C LEU A 498 21.14 14.47 18.12
N LYS A 499 21.74 13.30 18.36
CA LYS A 499 23.16 13.22 18.75
C LYS A 499 24.05 13.48 17.54
N GLY A 500 25.02 14.37 17.70
CA GLY A 500 26.01 14.67 16.65
C GLY A 500 25.57 15.63 15.54
N ILE A 501 24.36 16.20 15.60
CA ILE A 501 23.98 17.31 14.71
C ILE A 501 24.75 18.57 15.13
N ASP A 502 25.17 19.37 14.14
CA ASP A 502 25.58 20.75 14.37
C ASP A 502 24.46 21.54 15.07
N LYS A 503 24.76 22.02 16.28
CA LYS A 503 23.84 22.80 17.10
C LYS A 503 23.44 24.10 16.42
N GLU A 504 24.31 24.71 15.62
CA GLU A 504 23.98 25.96 14.94
C GLU A 504 23.03 25.74 13.76
N GLN A 505 23.24 24.67 12.98
CA GLN A 505 22.30 24.24 11.94
C GLN A 505 20.90 23.96 12.52
N LEU A 506 20.83 23.22 13.63
CA LEU A 506 19.56 22.96 14.32
C LEU A 506 18.92 24.25 14.84
N ARG A 507 19.71 25.17 15.42
CA ARG A 507 19.21 26.49 15.86
C ARG A 507 18.68 27.32 14.69
N ARG A 508 19.36 27.33 13.54
CA ARG A 508 18.92 28.05 12.34
C ARG A 508 17.56 27.56 11.86
N LEU A 509 17.36 26.24 11.80
CA LEU A 509 16.07 25.64 11.45
C LEU A 509 15.00 25.98 12.50
N LEU A 510 15.30 25.82 13.79
CA LEU A 510 14.34 26.10 14.87
C LEU A 510 14.01 27.60 15.02
N LYS A 511 14.88 28.53 14.58
CA LYS A 511 14.59 29.97 14.58
C LYS A 511 13.37 30.32 13.72
N THR A 512 13.09 29.58 12.64
CA THR A 512 11.91 29.84 11.80
C THR A 512 10.59 29.51 12.50
N LYS A 513 10.63 28.67 13.53
CA LYS A 513 9.47 28.37 14.38
C LYS A 513 8.98 29.58 15.20
N ILE A 514 9.85 30.55 15.49
CA ILE A 514 9.53 31.68 16.37
C ILE A 514 8.93 32.86 15.59
N LYS A 515 9.29 33.03 14.31
CA LYS A 515 8.78 34.09 13.43
C LYS A 515 8.70 33.59 11.98
N PRO A 516 7.65 32.84 11.60
CA PRO A 516 7.45 32.45 10.21
C PRO A 516 7.19 33.71 9.38
N LYS A 517 8.05 33.98 8.38
CA LYS A 517 7.83 35.07 7.42
C LYS A 517 7.12 34.51 6.20
N LEU A 518 5.79 34.50 6.27
CA LEU A 518 4.96 33.97 5.19
C LEU A 518 5.00 34.87 3.95
N LEU A 519 4.98 34.23 2.78
CA LEU A 519 4.91 34.87 1.48
C LEU A 519 3.47 35.31 1.18
N SER A 520 3.31 36.56 0.77
CA SER A 520 2.00 37.15 0.47
C SER A 520 1.51 36.86 -0.95
N GLU A 521 0.24 37.11 -1.19
CA GLU A 521 -0.40 37.04 -2.50
C GLU A 521 0.30 37.95 -3.52
N VAL A 522 0.75 39.14 -3.08
CA VAL A 522 1.49 40.11 -3.90
C VAL A 522 2.83 39.54 -4.38
N PHE A 523 3.52 38.79 -3.52
CA PHE A 523 4.76 38.10 -3.92
C PHE A 523 4.49 37.14 -5.08
N TYR A 524 3.47 36.29 -4.96
CA TYR A 524 3.12 35.31 -6.01
C TYR A 524 2.68 35.98 -7.31
N HIS A 525 1.94 37.08 -7.24
CA HIS A 525 1.60 37.91 -8.40
C HIS A 525 2.81 38.46 -9.14
N HIS A 526 3.86 38.85 -8.40
CA HIS A 526 5.07 39.39 -9.00
C HIS A 526 5.91 38.31 -9.68
N VAL A 527 6.20 37.21 -8.95
CA VAL A 527 7.13 36.17 -9.43
C VAL A 527 6.56 35.34 -10.58
N THR A 528 5.24 35.12 -10.63
CA THR A 528 4.58 34.32 -11.67
C THR A 528 4.49 35.03 -13.03
N ARG A 529 4.80 36.33 -13.12
CA ARG A 529 4.92 37.04 -14.41
C ARG A 529 5.96 36.41 -15.34
N ASN A 530 6.98 35.77 -14.76
CA ASN A 530 7.92 34.95 -15.49
C ASN A 530 7.85 33.51 -14.97
N CYS A 531 6.94 32.72 -15.54
CA CYS A 531 6.73 31.33 -15.14
C CYS A 531 7.99 30.47 -15.22
N LYS A 532 8.88 30.70 -16.19
CA LYS A 532 10.13 29.93 -16.31
C LYS A 532 11.02 30.14 -15.08
N THR A 533 11.17 31.39 -14.66
CA THR A 533 11.94 31.76 -13.46
C THR A 533 11.23 31.27 -12.21
N TYR A 534 9.93 31.54 -12.05
CA TYR A 534 9.15 31.08 -10.90
C TYR A 534 9.26 29.56 -10.65
N VAL A 535 9.00 28.76 -11.68
CA VAL A 535 9.05 27.29 -11.59
C VAL A 535 10.45 26.80 -11.20
N THR A 536 11.50 27.44 -11.73
CA THR A 536 12.89 27.10 -11.43
C THR A 536 13.26 27.49 -10.01
N ASP A 537 13.03 28.75 -9.63
CA ASP A 537 13.41 29.33 -8.34
C ASP A 537 12.65 28.70 -7.17
N ARG A 538 11.38 28.33 -7.39
CA ARG A 538 10.59 27.60 -6.40
C ARG A 538 10.91 26.12 -6.36
N GLY A 539 11.69 25.60 -7.31
CA GLY A 539 12.16 24.22 -7.32
C GLY A 539 11.08 23.20 -7.68
N PHE A 540 10.20 23.49 -8.64
CA PHE A 540 9.23 22.52 -9.14
C PHE A 540 9.90 21.44 -10.00
N VAL A 541 9.44 20.19 -9.87
CA VAL A 541 9.93 19.07 -10.69
C VAL A 541 9.15 19.03 -12.00
N MET A 542 9.79 19.48 -13.08
CA MET A 542 9.15 19.65 -14.40
C MET A 542 9.37 18.47 -15.35
N MET A 543 9.90 17.35 -14.86
CA MET A 543 10.12 16.12 -15.64
C MET A 543 9.73 14.89 -14.80
N PRO A 544 9.18 13.82 -15.41
CA PRO A 544 8.94 12.58 -14.68
C PRO A 544 10.25 12.00 -14.15
N LEU A 545 10.29 11.61 -12.87
CA LEU A 545 11.48 11.02 -12.24
C LEU A 545 11.66 9.54 -12.60
N SER A 546 10.60 8.86 -13.02
CA SER A 546 10.66 7.48 -13.51
C SER A 546 9.62 7.19 -14.59
N VAL A 547 9.89 6.16 -15.39
CA VAL A 547 8.94 5.61 -16.38
C VAL A 547 7.65 5.11 -15.72
N GLU A 548 7.79 4.52 -14.53
CA GLU A 548 6.65 4.00 -13.76
C GLU A 548 5.69 5.12 -13.36
N GLU A 549 6.21 6.25 -12.90
CA GLU A 549 5.40 7.41 -12.57
C GLU A 549 4.78 8.05 -13.80
N ARG A 550 5.54 8.19 -14.89
CA ARG A 550 5.06 8.72 -16.17
C ARG A 550 3.85 7.94 -16.69
N ASP A 551 3.89 6.62 -16.59
CA ASP A 551 2.89 5.72 -17.15
C ASP A 551 1.71 5.46 -16.19
N PHE A 552 1.73 6.05 -14.98
CA PHE A 552 0.66 5.99 -13.98
C PHE A 552 0.26 7.40 -13.48
N PRO A 553 -0.41 8.22 -14.30
CA PRO A 553 -0.78 9.57 -13.88
C PRO A 553 -1.84 9.58 -12.77
N ILE A 554 -1.69 10.50 -11.82
CA ILE A 554 -2.59 10.75 -10.71
C ILE A 554 -3.32 12.08 -10.93
N ALA A 555 -4.60 12.13 -10.58
CA ALA A 555 -5.40 13.35 -10.55
C ALA A 555 -5.56 13.88 -9.12
N TYR A 556 -5.58 15.19 -8.97
CA TYR A 556 -5.83 15.86 -7.69
C TYR A 556 -7.01 16.84 -7.78
N SER A 557 -7.88 16.80 -6.76
CA SER A 557 -8.90 17.83 -6.50
C SER A 557 -8.48 18.63 -5.26
N MET A 558 -8.08 19.89 -5.43
CA MET A 558 -7.54 20.73 -4.37
C MET A 558 -8.54 21.82 -3.97
N VAL A 559 -9.16 21.69 -2.80
CA VAL A 559 -10.12 22.68 -2.28
C VAL A 559 -9.41 23.65 -1.33
N VAL A 560 -9.32 24.93 -1.72
CA VAL A 560 -8.55 25.96 -1.00
C VAL A 560 -9.37 27.24 -0.78
N HIS A 561 -9.07 27.97 0.29
CA HIS A 561 -9.76 29.22 0.62
C HIS A 561 -8.86 30.34 1.18
N GLU A 562 -7.67 30.02 1.70
CA GLU A 562 -6.72 30.98 2.28
C GLU A 562 -5.29 30.41 2.26
N LYS A 563 -4.32 31.18 2.79
CA LYS A 563 -2.90 30.82 2.97
C LYS A 563 -2.20 30.40 1.68
N ILE A 564 -1.94 31.38 0.81
CA ILE A 564 -1.39 31.17 -0.55
C ILE A 564 -0.07 30.39 -0.56
N GLU A 565 0.81 30.62 0.42
CA GLU A 565 2.07 29.88 0.52
C GLU A 565 1.85 28.40 0.85
N MET A 566 0.88 28.06 1.70
CA MET A 566 0.59 26.66 2.01
C MET A 566 0.04 25.93 0.78
N PHE A 567 -0.82 26.59 0.00
CA PHE A 567 -1.27 26.07 -1.29
C PHE A 567 -0.10 25.81 -2.25
N GLU A 568 0.82 26.77 -2.41
CA GLU A 568 1.97 26.62 -3.30
C GLU A 568 2.89 25.48 -2.85
N ARG A 569 3.16 25.37 -1.55
CA ARG A 569 4.01 24.31 -0.99
C ARG A 569 3.39 22.94 -1.16
N LEU A 570 2.09 22.80 -0.91
CA LEU A 570 1.36 21.56 -1.18
C LEU A 570 1.44 21.21 -2.67
N LEU A 571 1.10 22.15 -3.56
CA LEU A 571 1.16 21.94 -5.00
C LEU A 571 2.56 21.50 -5.42
N ARG A 572 3.61 22.21 -5.01
CA ARG A 572 5.01 21.88 -5.29
C ARG A 572 5.42 20.50 -4.79
N ALA A 573 4.93 20.09 -3.62
CA ALA A 573 5.28 18.80 -3.02
C ALA A 573 4.65 17.62 -3.78
N VAL A 574 3.46 17.80 -4.37
CA VAL A 574 2.78 16.75 -5.15
C VAL A 574 2.89 16.92 -6.67
N TYR A 575 3.43 18.04 -7.15
CA TYR A 575 3.48 18.38 -8.58
C TYR A 575 4.42 17.44 -9.34
N THR A 576 3.89 16.85 -10.42
CA THR A 576 4.65 16.20 -11.48
C THR A 576 4.00 16.51 -12.84
N PRO A 577 4.77 16.56 -13.94
CA PRO A 577 4.24 17.01 -15.22
C PRO A 577 3.25 16.02 -15.87
N GLN A 578 3.30 14.73 -15.51
CA GLN A 578 2.37 13.73 -16.04
C GLN A 578 1.01 13.72 -15.35
N ASN A 579 0.94 14.18 -14.10
CA ASN A 579 -0.28 14.23 -13.30
C ASN A 579 -1.21 15.36 -13.76
N VAL A 580 -2.41 15.45 -13.18
CA VAL A 580 -3.37 16.53 -13.47
C VAL A 580 -3.99 17.07 -12.18
N TYR A 581 -4.17 18.39 -12.10
CA TYR A 581 -4.55 19.09 -10.86
C TYR A 581 -5.70 20.05 -11.15
N CYS A 582 -6.83 19.84 -10.48
CA CYS A 582 -7.92 20.79 -10.43
C CYS A 582 -7.90 21.53 -9.09
N VAL A 583 -7.94 22.86 -9.13
CA VAL A 583 -7.95 23.72 -7.95
C VAL A 583 -9.31 24.39 -7.83
N HIS A 584 -10.08 24.01 -6.81
CA HIS A 584 -11.31 24.69 -6.44
C HIS A 584 -11.00 25.79 -5.43
N VAL A 585 -11.21 27.05 -5.82
CA VAL A 585 -11.03 28.20 -4.94
C VAL A 585 -12.40 28.65 -4.43
N ASP A 586 -12.57 28.75 -3.11
CA ASP A 586 -13.82 29.22 -2.50
C ASP A 586 -14.18 30.63 -3.02
N GLN A 587 -15.44 30.83 -3.38
CA GLN A 587 -15.94 32.13 -3.83
C GLN A 587 -15.84 33.22 -2.76
N LYS A 588 -15.83 32.84 -1.47
CA LYS A 588 -15.69 33.76 -0.34
C LYS A 588 -14.25 34.21 -0.08
N SER A 589 -13.27 33.59 -0.72
CA SER A 589 -11.87 34.02 -0.59
C SER A 589 -11.67 35.44 -1.12
N SER A 590 -10.68 36.14 -0.58
CA SER A 590 -10.32 37.48 -1.05
C SER A 590 -9.98 37.48 -2.54
N GLU A 591 -10.18 38.62 -3.23
CA GLU A 591 -9.81 38.74 -4.64
C GLU A 591 -8.30 38.57 -4.82
N GLU A 592 -7.49 39.05 -3.88
CA GLU A 592 -6.04 38.91 -3.85
C GLU A 592 -5.63 37.42 -3.85
N PHE A 593 -6.28 36.60 -3.01
CA PHE A 593 -6.03 35.17 -2.95
C PHE A 593 -6.45 34.47 -4.24
N ARG A 594 -7.68 34.73 -4.72
CA ARG A 594 -8.22 34.14 -5.95
C ARG A 594 -7.34 34.45 -7.17
N THR A 595 -6.88 35.69 -7.27
CA THR A 595 -6.00 36.13 -8.36
C THR A 595 -4.59 35.53 -8.22
N ALA A 596 -4.04 35.41 -7.00
CA ALA A 596 -2.73 34.79 -6.79
C ALA A 596 -2.75 33.30 -7.13
N VAL A 597 -3.80 32.57 -6.77
CA VAL A 597 -3.98 31.17 -7.19
C VAL A 597 -4.02 31.06 -8.71
N LYS A 598 -4.80 31.90 -9.41
CA LYS A 598 -4.83 31.94 -10.88
C LYS A 598 -3.46 32.22 -11.47
N ALA A 599 -2.69 33.13 -10.86
CA ALA A 599 -1.35 33.49 -11.32
C ALA A 599 -0.40 32.28 -11.23
N ILE A 600 -0.38 31.57 -10.09
CA ILE A 600 0.40 30.33 -9.91
C ILE A 600 -0.03 29.26 -10.93
N VAL A 601 -1.34 29.00 -11.02
CA VAL A 601 -1.90 27.96 -11.90
C VAL A 601 -1.56 28.21 -13.36
N SER A 602 -1.52 29.47 -13.81
CA SER A 602 -1.21 29.81 -15.20
C SER A 602 0.20 29.41 -15.66
N CYS A 603 1.11 29.11 -14.72
CA CYS A 603 2.46 28.64 -15.03
C CYS A 603 2.56 27.14 -15.36
N PHE A 604 1.46 26.39 -15.28
CA PHE A 604 1.45 24.95 -15.52
C PHE A 604 0.36 24.56 -16.51
N THR A 605 0.68 23.68 -17.47
CA THR A 605 -0.30 23.23 -18.47
C THR A 605 -1.26 22.16 -17.96
N ASN A 606 -0.90 21.50 -16.86
CA ASN A 606 -1.62 20.38 -16.26
C ASN A 606 -2.29 20.74 -14.91
N VAL A 607 -2.26 22.01 -14.54
CA VAL A 607 -2.96 22.56 -13.37
C VAL A 607 -3.99 23.56 -13.89
N PHE A 608 -5.22 23.51 -13.38
CA PHE A 608 -6.27 24.45 -13.76
C PHE A 608 -7.20 24.76 -12.59
N VAL A 609 -7.82 25.93 -12.61
CA VAL A 609 -8.89 26.29 -11.66
C VAL A 609 -10.19 25.64 -12.14
N ALA A 610 -10.98 25.09 -11.20
CA ALA A 610 -12.28 24.48 -11.50
C ALA A 610 -13.16 25.44 -12.33
N SER A 611 -13.86 24.92 -13.34
CA SER A 611 -14.72 25.73 -14.22
C SER A 611 -15.92 26.32 -13.48
N LYS A 612 -16.30 25.70 -12.35
CA LYS A 612 -17.33 26.17 -11.44
C LYS A 612 -16.78 26.15 -10.01
N THR A 613 -16.84 27.29 -9.35
CA THR A 613 -16.50 27.44 -7.93
C THR A 613 -17.77 27.58 -7.10
N GLU A 614 -17.70 27.21 -5.83
CA GLU A 614 -18.79 27.26 -4.85
C GLU A 614 -18.40 28.16 -3.67
N SER A 615 -19.40 28.77 -3.03
CA SER A 615 -19.25 29.40 -1.71
C SER A 615 -19.34 28.30 -0.66
N VAL A 616 -18.20 27.85 -0.11
CA VAL A 616 -18.17 26.63 0.70
C VAL A 616 -18.59 26.93 2.15
N VAL A 617 -19.78 26.47 2.53
CA VAL A 617 -20.29 26.52 3.90
C VAL A 617 -19.94 25.24 4.64
N TYR A 618 -19.37 25.37 5.85
CA TYR A 618 -19.00 24.23 6.70
C TYR A 618 -20.20 23.30 6.93
N ALA A 619 -19.96 21.98 6.89
CA ALA A 619 -20.97 20.93 7.06
C ALA A 619 -22.12 20.95 6.02
N SER A 620 -21.99 21.67 4.90
CA SER A 620 -23.03 21.72 3.86
C SER A 620 -22.61 20.97 2.59
N TRP A 621 -23.59 20.70 1.73
CA TRP A 621 -23.41 20.16 0.38
C TRP A 621 -22.35 20.88 -0.46
N SER A 622 -22.15 22.19 -0.26
CA SER A 622 -21.19 22.97 -1.04
C SER A 622 -19.75 22.41 -0.95
N ARG A 623 -19.38 21.76 0.16
CA ARG A 623 -18.09 21.06 0.32
C ARG A 623 -17.97 19.87 -0.63
N VAL A 624 -19.02 19.07 -0.78
CA VAL A 624 -19.10 17.95 -1.73
C VAL A 624 -19.12 18.48 -3.16
N GLN A 625 -19.91 19.53 -3.41
CA GLN A 625 -20.07 20.13 -4.73
C GLN A 625 -18.74 20.66 -5.29
N ALA A 626 -17.87 21.20 -4.44
CA ALA A 626 -16.53 21.63 -4.82
C ALA A 626 -15.69 20.48 -5.45
N ASP A 627 -15.70 19.31 -4.81
CA ASP A 627 -15.01 18.12 -5.34
C ASP A 627 -15.70 17.59 -6.61
N LEU A 628 -17.04 17.57 -6.66
CA LEU A 628 -17.78 17.16 -7.86
C LEU A 628 -17.49 18.05 -9.06
N ASN A 629 -17.31 19.36 -8.86
CA ASN A 629 -16.93 20.28 -9.93
C ASN A 629 -15.55 19.93 -10.48
N CYS A 630 -14.57 19.71 -9.59
CA CYS A 630 -13.24 19.27 -10.01
C CYS A 630 -13.24 17.90 -10.69
N MET A 631 -13.98 16.92 -10.16
CA MET A 631 -14.15 15.61 -10.78
C MET A 631 -14.63 15.73 -12.23
N ARG A 632 -15.65 16.56 -12.47
CA ARG A 632 -16.21 16.77 -13.82
C ARG A 632 -15.17 17.34 -14.79
N ASP A 633 -14.35 18.29 -14.35
CA ASP A 633 -13.34 18.90 -15.21
C ASP A 633 -12.14 18.00 -15.43
N LEU A 634 -11.73 17.24 -14.41
CA LEU A 634 -10.67 16.24 -14.51
C LEU A 634 -11.02 15.13 -15.51
N LEU A 635 -12.31 14.75 -15.63
CA LEU A 635 -12.75 13.78 -16.65
C LEU A 635 -12.57 14.30 -18.08
N LYS A 636 -12.64 15.62 -18.30
CA LYS A 636 -12.42 16.27 -19.61
C LYS A 636 -10.94 16.40 -19.97
N SER A 637 -10.03 16.25 -18.99
CA SER A 637 -8.59 16.32 -19.23
C SER A 637 -8.15 15.26 -20.25
N PRO A 638 -7.23 15.59 -21.18
CA PRO A 638 -6.67 14.61 -22.10
C PRO A 638 -5.80 13.55 -21.40
N VAL A 639 -5.33 13.85 -20.18
CA VAL A 639 -4.52 12.94 -19.37
C VAL A 639 -5.36 11.73 -18.95
N GLN A 640 -4.92 10.53 -19.32
CA GLN A 640 -5.57 9.28 -18.91
C GLN A 640 -5.12 8.86 -17.50
N TRP A 641 -5.46 9.69 -16.52
CA TRP A 641 -5.17 9.44 -15.11
C TRP A 641 -5.88 8.19 -14.57
N ARG A 642 -5.31 7.59 -13.53
CA ARG A 642 -5.76 6.30 -12.97
C ARG A 642 -6.60 6.46 -11.72
N TYR A 643 -6.17 7.35 -10.83
CA TYR A 643 -6.78 7.60 -9.53
C TYR A 643 -6.89 9.10 -9.27
N LEU A 644 -7.90 9.47 -8.51
CA LEU A 644 -8.14 10.80 -7.97
C LEU A 644 -7.94 10.79 -6.46
N LEU A 645 -7.17 11.77 -5.97
CA LEU A 645 -7.04 12.10 -4.56
C LEU A 645 -7.58 13.52 -4.36
N ASN A 646 -8.48 13.73 -3.40
CA ASN A 646 -8.83 15.09 -3.01
C ASN A 646 -7.93 15.59 -1.87
N THR A 647 -7.75 16.90 -1.76
CA THR A 647 -6.96 17.56 -0.70
C THR A 647 -7.60 18.89 -0.31
N CYS A 648 -7.28 19.36 0.88
CA CYS A 648 -7.59 20.70 1.37
C CYS A 648 -6.31 21.52 1.59
N GLY A 649 -6.46 22.84 1.81
CA GLY A 649 -5.34 23.77 1.99
C GLY A 649 -4.45 23.57 3.22
N THR A 650 -4.72 22.58 4.08
CA THR A 650 -3.89 22.28 5.27
C THR A 650 -3.28 20.86 5.23
N ASP A 651 -3.43 20.19 4.09
CA ASP A 651 -2.84 18.88 3.87
C ASP A 651 -1.38 18.96 3.45
N PHE A 652 -0.62 17.91 3.74
CA PHE A 652 0.72 17.74 3.20
C PHE A 652 1.05 16.27 2.93
N PRO A 653 1.71 15.94 1.80
CA PRO A 653 2.07 14.55 1.50
C PRO A 653 3.05 14.00 2.53
N ILE A 654 2.97 12.70 2.78
CA ILE A 654 3.93 11.94 3.61
C ILE A 654 4.54 10.76 2.83
N LYS A 655 4.34 10.76 1.52
CA LYS A 655 4.87 9.81 0.52
C LYS A 655 5.32 10.59 -0.71
N THR A 656 6.35 10.09 -1.38
CA THR A 656 6.75 10.58 -2.71
C THR A 656 5.74 10.16 -3.78
N ASN A 657 5.74 10.81 -4.96
CA ASN A 657 4.87 10.41 -6.06
C ASN A 657 5.11 8.94 -6.49
N ALA A 658 6.36 8.48 -6.51
CA ALA A 658 6.70 7.07 -6.77
C ALA A 658 6.07 6.11 -5.74
N GLU A 659 6.11 6.45 -4.45
CA GLU A 659 5.46 5.65 -3.40
C GLU A 659 3.93 5.68 -3.52
N MET A 660 3.33 6.84 -3.84
CA MET A 660 1.90 6.92 -4.11
C MET A 660 1.52 6.02 -5.29
N VAL A 661 2.26 6.06 -6.40
CA VAL A 661 2.02 5.19 -7.57
C VAL A 661 2.09 3.71 -7.19
N GLN A 662 3.07 3.32 -6.36
CA GLN A 662 3.19 1.93 -5.89
C GLN A 662 1.98 1.50 -5.05
N SER A 663 1.59 2.31 -4.06
CA SER A 663 0.40 2.04 -3.24
C SER A 663 -0.88 1.93 -4.08
N LEU A 664 -1.07 2.83 -5.05
CA LEU A 664 -2.24 2.85 -5.93
C LEU A 664 -2.28 1.66 -6.89
N LYS A 665 -1.13 1.18 -7.36
CA LYS A 665 -1.06 -0.05 -8.17
C LYS A 665 -1.52 -1.28 -7.39
N LEU A 666 -1.19 -1.36 -6.10
CA LEU A 666 -1.60 -2.47 -5.23
C LEU A 666 -3.12 -2.49 -4.95
N LEU A 667 -3.81 -1.35 -5.09
CA LEU A 667 -5.28 -1.31 -5.03
C LEU A 667 -5.93 -2.04 -6.21
N ASN A 668 -5.23 -2.19 -7.34
CA ASN A 668 -5.68 -2.93 -8.52
C ASN A 668 -7.11 -2.57 -8.98
N GLY A 669 -7.42 -1.27 -9.02
CA GLY A 669 -8.73 -0.75 -9.45
C GLY A 669 -9.75 -0.60 -8.32
N ARG A 670 -9.46 -1.04 -7.10
CA ARG A 670 -10.26 -0.72 -5.90
C ARG A 670 -10.00 0.72 -5.44
N ASN A 671 -10.96 1.28 -4.72
CA ASN A 671 -10.80 2.56 -4.03
C ASN A 671 -10.36 2.32 -2.57
N SER A 672 -9.95 3.38 -1.86
CA SER A 672 -9.66 3.34 -0.42
C SER A 672 -10.10 4.65 0.23
N MET A 673 -10.93 4.54 1.25
CA MET A 673 -11.42 5.64 2.08
C MET A 673 -12.05 5.07 3.36
N GLU A 674 -12.17 5.90 4.39
CA GLU A 674 -12.88 5.51 5.61
C GLU A 674 -14.32 5.14 5.27
N SER A 675 -14.74 3.94 5.66
CA SER A 675 -16.11 3.45 5.44
C SER A 675 -16.48 2.43 6.53
N GLU A 676 -17.20 2.91 7.53
CA GLU A 676 -17.64 2.13 8.69
C GLU A 676 -19.16 2.21 8.82
N THR A 677 -19.77 1.25 9.51
CA THR A 677 -21.20 1.33 9.85
C THR A 677 -21.49 2.62 10.60
N ILE A 678 -22.56 3.30 10.22
CA ILE A 678 -22.94 4.53 10.90
C ILE A 678 -23.34 4.26 12.35
N VAL A 679 -22.80 5.07 13.25
CA VAL A 679 -23.15 5.09 14.68
C VAL A 679 -24.48 5.80 14.90
N ASP A 680 -25.28 5.34 15.86
CA ASP A 680 -26.65 5.82 16.07
C ASP A 680 -26.75 7.32 16.27
N TYR A 681 -25.83 7.90 17.04
CA TYR A 681 -25.83 9.34 17.28
C TYR A 681 -25.53 10.16 16.02
N LYS A 682 -24.97 9.61 14.94
CA LYS A 682 -24.78 10.35 13.66
C LYS A 682 -26.02 10.27 12.74
N LYS A 683 -27.02 9.43 13.02
CA LYS A 683 -28.19 9.26 12.14
C LYS A 683 -28.99 10.55 11.95
N HIS A 684 -29.01 11.44 12.94
CA HIS A 684 -29.71 12.73 12.83
C HIS A 684 -29.15 13.65 11.73
N GLN A 685 -27.92 13.41 11.25
CA GLN A 685 -27.28 14.20 10.20
C GLN A 685 -28.02 14.08 8.86
N TRP A 686 -28.68 12.96 8.59
CA TRP A 686 -29.38 12.72 7.32
C TRP A 686 -30.86 12.32 7.47
N GLN A 687 -31.33 12.06 8.70
CA GLN A 687 -32.76 11.84 8.96
C GLN A 687 -33.60 13.11 8.84
N TYR A 688 -32.99 14.28 8.95
CA TYR A 688 -33.67 15.57 8.90
C TYR A 688 -33.12 16.44 7.78
N GLN A 689 -33.97 17.31 7.24
CA GLN A 689 -33.55 18.33 6.30
C GLN A 689 -32.79 19.44 7.05
N HIS A 690 -31.79 20.00 6.40
CA HIS A 690 -30.97 21.09 6.91
C HIS A 690 -30.96 22.25 5.92
N ASN A 691 -31.07 23.47 6.44
CA ASN A 691 -30.99 24.70 5.66
C ASN A 691 -29.77 25.51 6.06
N ILE A 692 -29.30 26.38 5.17
CA ILE A 692 -28.23 27.32 5.47
C ILE A 692 -28.84 28.65 5.91
N THR A 693 -28.56 29.05 7.16
CA THR A 693 -28.94 30.34 7.72
C THR A 693 -27.70 31.02 8.27
N ASN A 694 -27.43 32.27 7.89
CA ASN A 694 -26.24 33.02 8.33
C ASN A 694 -24.91 32.26 8.14
N ASN A 695 -24.73 31.57 7.00
CA ASN A 695 -23.56 30.73 6.69
C ASN A 695 -23.33 29.56 7.68
N ILE A 696 -24.37 29.12 8.38
CA ILE A 696 -24.35 27.96 9.27
C ILE A 696 -25.44 26.99 8.82
N VAL A 697 -25.13 25.70 8.83
CA VAL A 697 -26.11 24.65 8.56
C VAL A 697 -26.94 24.40 9.81
N VAL A 698 -28.25 24.57 9.68
CA VAL A 698 -29.21 24.44 10.78
C VAL A 698 -30.19 23.33 10.45
N ARG A 699 -30.37 22.39 11.39
CA ARG A 699 -31.37 21.33 11.30
C ARG A 699 -32.78 21.92 11.31
N THR A 700 -33.59 21.50 10.36
CA THR A 700 -35.02 21.80 10.34
C THR A 700 -35.81 20.74 11.13
N GLY A 701 -37.07 21.03 11.45
CA GLY A 701 -37.99 20.04 12.03
C GLY A 701 -38.52 19.00 11.03
N VAL A 702 -38.10 19.06 9.76
CA VAL A 702 -38.63 18.22 8.68
C VAL A 702 -37.81 16.93 8.55
N THR A 703 -38.47 15.78 8.68
CA THR A 703 -37.87 14.46 8.45
C THR A 703 -37.74 14.18 6.95
N LYS A 704 -36.60 13.64 6.52
CA LYS A 704 -36.33 13.25 5.14
C LYS A 704 -36.94 11.87 4.83
N SER A 705 -37.26 11.64 3.56
CA SER A 705 -37.54 10.28 3.07
C SER A 705 -36.29 9.38 3.20
N PRO A 706 -36.45 8.05 3.25
CA PRO A 706 -35.30 7.14 3.22
C PRO A 706 -34.39 7.38 2.00
N PRO A 707 -33.07 7.11 2.12
CA PRO A 707 -32.15 7.21 0.98
C PRO A 707 -32.62 6.37 -0.21
N PRO A 708 -32.47 6.85 -1.46
CA PRO A 708 -32.95 6.17 -2.66
C PRO A 708 -32.01 5.03 -3.12
N ILE A 709 -31.51 4.23 -2.19
CA ILE A 709 -30.56 3.12 -2.42
C ILE A 709 -30.94 1.90 -1.58
N SER A 710 -30.57 0.70 -2.03
CA SER A 710 -30.76 -0.52 -1.24
C SER A 710 -29.64 -0.77 -0.21
N THR A 711 -28.50 -0.11 -0.39
CA THR A 711 -27.34 -0.25 0.49
C THR A 711 -27.52 0.63 1.73
N PRO A 712 -27.15 0.17 2.95
CA PRO A 712 -27.16 1.01 4.13
C PRO A 712 -26.26 2.25 3.98
N MET A 713 -26.54 3.29 4.76
CA MET A 713 -25.63 4.43 4.91
C MET A 713 -24.39 4.05 5.72
N PHE A 714 -23.22 4.55 5.31
CA PHE A 714 -21.94 4.36 5.99
C PHE A 714 -21.36 5.70 6.42
N SER A 715 -20.58 5.70 7.51
CA SER A 715 -19.80 6.85 7.98
C SER A 715 -18.38 6.78 7.45
N GLY A 716 -17.80 7.94 7.19
CA GLY A 716 -16.40 8.10 6.87
C GLY A 716 -15.98 9.56 7.05
N ASN A 717 -15.12 10.04 6.16
CA ASN A 717 -14.66 11.41 6.13
C ASN A 717 -14.66 11.97 4.69
N ALA A 718 -14.37 13.26 4.57
CA ALA A 718 -14.39 13.97 3.29
C ALA A 718 -13.31 13.53 2.29
N TYR A 719 -12.34 12.71 2.68
CA TYR A 719 -11.13 12.41 1.91
C TYR A 719 -11.11 10.98 1.37
N PHE A 720 -10.70 10.87 0.11
CA PHE A 720 -10.78 9.59 -0.59
C PHE A 720 -9.63 9.40 -1.59
N VAL A 721 -9.40 8.13 -1.92
CA VAL A 721 -8.61 7.67 -3.06
C VAL A 721 -9.52 6.84 -3.96
N VAL A 722 -9.89 7.37 -5.13
CA VAL A 722 -10.89 6.73 -6.02
C VAL A 722 -10.37 6.54 -7.42
N SER A 723 -10.76 5.44 -8.07
CA SER A 723 -10.38 5.15 -9.45
C SER A 723 -11.06 6.11 -10.44
N ARG A 724 -10.49 6.28 -11.64
CA ARG A 724 -11.17 7.02 -12.72
C ARG A 724 -12.53 6.42 -13.11
N ALA A 725 -12.69 5.10 -12.98
CA ALA A 725 -13.95 4.42 -13.24
C ALA A 725 -15.04 4.80 -12.22
N PHE A 726 -14.67 4.94 -10.94
CA PHE A 726 -15.55 5.47 -9.91
C PHE A 726 -16.05 6.86 -10.29
N VAL A 727 -15.14 7.77 -10.68
CA VAL A 727 -15.49 9.16 -11.00
C VAL A 727 -16.42 9.26 -12.22
N HIS A 728 -16.21 8.46 -13.27
CA HIS A 728 -17.17 8.36 -14.39
C HIS A 728 -18.54 7.89 -13.90
N HIS A 729 -18.57 6.83 -13.09
CA HIS A 729 -19.82 6.24 -12.61
C HIS A 729 -20.65 7.20 -11.74
N VAL A 730 -20.00 8.09 -10.98
CA VAL A 730 -20.67 9.15 -10.19
C VAL A 730 -21.58 10.03 -11.05
N PHE A 731 -21.24 10.26 -12.33
CA PHE A 731 -22.02 11.11 -13.23
C PHE A 731 -22.90 10.32 -14.21
N ASP A 732 -22.65 9.03 -14.41
CA ASP A 732 -23.39 8.19 -15.37
C ASP A 732 -24.54 7.38 -14.72
N SER A 733 -24.43 7.07 -13.43
CA SER A 733 -25.38 6.20 -12.72
C SER A 733 -26.58 6.95 -12.18
N GLN A 734 -27.80 6.59 -12.62
CA GLN A 734 -29.04 7.19 -12.13
C GLN A 734 -29.27 6.95 -10.63
N GLU A 735 -28.86 5.79 -10.11
CA GLU A 735 -28.92 5.48 -8.67
C GLU A 735 -28.03 6.44 -7.86
N VAL A 736 -26.80 6.69 -8.34
CA VAL A 736 -25.87 7.61 -7.67
C VAL A 736 -26.35 9.05 -7.79
N LEU A 737 -26.82 9.48 -8.97
CA LEU A 737 -27.37 10.83 -9.16
C LEU A 737 -28.57 11.09 -8.24
N ALA A 738 -29.45 10.10 -8.05
CA ALA A 738 -30.58 10.20 -7.12
C ALA A 738 -30.09 10.34 -5.67
N LEU A 739 -29.06 9.60 -5.26
CA LEU A 739 -28.46 9.74 -3.93
C LEU A 739 -27.82 11.13 -3.73
N LEU A 740 -27.06 11.62 -4.72
CA LEU A 740 -26.44 12.95 -4.65
C LEU A 740 -27.48 14.05 -4.50
N GLU A 741 -28.61 13.95 -5.20
CA GLU A 741 -29.71 14.91 -5.07
C GLU A 741 -30.35 14.82 -3.68
N TRP A 742 -30.58 13.60 -3.19
CA TRP A 742 -31.12 13.37 -1.84
C TRP A 742 -30.19 13.89 -0.74
N GLU A 743 -28.87 13.91 -0.94
CA GLU A 743 -27.86 14.38 0.02
C GLU A 743 -27.69 15.91 0.09
N ARG A 744 -28.39 16.70 -0.74
CA ARG A 744 -28.14 18.15 -0.82
C ARG A 744 -28.45 18.94 0.45
N ASP A 745 -29.40 18.46 1.23
CA ASP A 745 -29.93 19.12 2.43
C ASP A 745 -29.71 18.27 3.69
N THR A 746 -28.63 17.48 3.72
CA THR A 746 -28.13 16.78 4.92
C THR A 746 -27.00 17.57 5.58
N TYR A 747 -26.66 17.21 6.82
CA TYR A 747 -25.56 17.79 7.57
C TYR A 747 -24.28 16.98 7.39
N SER A 748 -23.19 17.63 7.00
CA SER A 748 -21.90 17.01 6.69
C SER A 748 -22.02 15.82 5.72
N PRO A 749 -22.67 15.97 4.54
CA PRO A 749 -22.78 14.88 3.57
C PRO A 749 -21.42 14.30 3.15
N ASP A 750 -20.36 15.09 3.22
CA ASP A 750 -18.98 14.66 2.96
C ASP A 750 -18.49 13.57 3.93
N GLU A 751 -19.08 13.44 5.12
CA GLU A 751 -18.77 12.39 6.10
C GLU A 751 -19.58 11.09 5.94
N HIS A 752 -20.49 10.99 4.96
CA HIS A 752 -21.23 9.73 4.72
C HIS A 752 -21.49 9.41 3.25
N LEU A 753 -21.55 10.38 2.35
CA LEU A 753 -21.78 10.15 0.92
C LEU A 753 -20.70 9.26 0.32
N TRP A 754 -19.43 9.65 0.44
CA TRP A 754 -18.32 8.91 -0.18
C TRP A 754 -18.18 7.51 0.40
N ALA A 755 -18.27 7.40 1.73
CA ALA A 755 -18.29 6.13 2.43
C ALA A 755 -19.43 5.23 1.93
N THR A 756 -20.63 5.77 1.74
CA THR A 756 -21.79 5.01 1.25
C THR A 756 -21.59 4.55 -0.20
N LEU A 757 -21.14 5.44 -1.10
CA LEU A 757 -20.81 5.07 -2.48
C LEU A 757 -19.74 3.96 -2.54
N GLN A 758 -18.76 4.00 -1.63
CA GLN A 758 -17.72 2.98 -1.53
C GLN A 758 -18.25 1.60 -1.14
N ARG A 759 -19.50 1.49 -0.65
CA ARG A 759 -20.12 0.23 -0.25
C ARG A 759 -21.23 -0.25 -1.18
N MET A 760 -21.54 0.53 -2.22
CA MET A 760 -22.56 0.19 -3.21
C MET A 760 -22.01 -0.83 -4.22
N PRO A 761 -22.63 -2.02 -4.37
CA PRO A 761 -22.14 -3.06 -5.28
C PRO A 761 -22.14 -2.67 -6.77
N SER A 762 -22.91 -1.65 -7.16
CA SER A 762 -22.97 -1.09 -8.52
C SER A 762 -21.76 -0.20 -8.83
N VAL A 763 -21.08 0.33 -7.82
CA VAL A 763 -20.03 1.33 -7.95
C VAL A 763 -18.66 0.68 -8.25
N PRO A 764 -17.92 1.15 -9.27
CA PRO A 764 -16.59 0.62 -9.57
C PRO A 764 -15.58 0.80 -8.44
N GLY A 765 -14.89 -0.29 -8.08
CA GLY A 765 -13.86 -0.29 -7.05
C GLY A 765 -14.39 -0.28 -5.60
N SER A 766 -15.70 -0.44 -5.42
CA SER A 766 -16.35 -0.52 -4.11
C SER A 766 -16.00 -1.80 -3.36
N ASN A 767 -16.10 -1.73 -2.03
CA ASN A 767 -16.03 -2.89 -1.15
C ASN A 767 -17.45 -3.39 -0.84
N PRO A 768 -17.66 -4.70 -0.60
CA PRO A 768 -18.96 -5.22 -0.16
C PRO A 768 -19.50 -4.50 1.10
N PRO A 769 -20.83 -4.33 1.26
CA PRO A 769 -21.42 -3.67 2.42
C PRO A 769 -21.40 -4.54 3.70
N HIS A 770 -20.49 -5.52 3.77
CA HIS A 770 -20.30 -6.40 4.93
C HIS A 770 -19.25 -5.83 5.90
N ILE A 771 -19.46 -6.03 7.21
CA ILE A 771 -18.58 -5.52 8.28
C ILE A 771 -17.12 -5.92 8.15
N LYS A 772 -16.82 -7.08 7.53
CA LYS A 772 -15.44 -7.52 7.26
C LYS A 772 -14.61 -6.51 6.45
N TYR A 773 -15.25 -5.65 5.66
CA TYR A 773 -14.58 -4.60 4.89
C TYR A 773 -14.68 -3.22 5.57
N HIS A 774 -14.99 -3.13 6.86
CA HIS A 774 -14.87 -1.86 7.58
C HIS A 774 -13.45 -1.33 7.45
N GLU A 775 -13.34 -0.13 6.92
CA GLU A 775 -12.06 0.53 6.70
C GLU A 775 -12.06 1.77 7.60
N THR A 776 -11.36 1.68 8.73
CA THR A 776 -11.17 2.82 9.63
C THR A 776 -10.28 3.87 8.97
N ASP A 777 -10.22 5.08 9.53
CA ASP A 777 -9.25 6.09 9.12
C ASP A 777 -7.79 5.60 9.23
N MET A 778 -7.50 4.69 10.16
CA MET A 778 -6.16 4.09 10.31
C MET A 778 -5.86 3.00 9.27
N ASN A 779 -6.88 2.30 8.77
CA ASN A 779 -6.71 1.25 7.74
C ASN A 779 -6.71 1.85 6.33
N ALA A 780 -7.52 2.88 6.08
CA ALA A 780 -7.54 3.58 4.80
C ALA A 780 -6.21 4.25 4.49
N ILE A 781 -5.83 4.34 3.21
CA ILE A 781 -4.57 4.99 2.82
C ILE A 781 -4.73 6.50 2.57
N ALA A 782 -5.97 7.01 2.51
CA ALA A 782 -6.29 8.34 2.02
C ALA A 782 -5.68 9.46 2.90
N ARG A 783 -5.98 9.45 4.20
CA ARG A 783 -5.60 10.54 5.10
C ARG A 783 -5.22 10.06 6.50
N MET A 784 -4.06 10.50 6.98
CA MET A 784 -3.70 10.40 8.40
C MET A 784 -4.18 11.64 9.15
N VAL A 785 -4.99 11.45 10.20
CA VAL A 785 -5.50 12.50 11.08
C VAL A 785 -5.37 12.07 12.53
N LYS A 786 -4.91 12.99 13.38
CA LYS A 786 -4.80 12.73 14.83
C LYS A 786 -5.83 13.55 15.60
N TRP A 787 -6.71 12.85 16.32
CA TRP A 787 -7.83 13.41 17.08
C TRP A 787 -7.50 13.47 18.56
N SER A 788 -7.63 14.65 19.18
CA SER A 788 -7.17 14.91 20.56
C SER A 788 -7.82 14.02 21.61
N TYR A 789 -9.10 13.66 21.43
CA TYR A 789 -9.84 12.81 22.36
C TYR A 789 -9.46 11.32 22.26
N LEU A 790 -8.62 10.94 21.29
CA LEU A 790 -8.11 9.57 21.10
C LEU A 790 -6.60 9.47 21.38
N GLU A 791 -5.94 10.57 21.73
CA GLU A 791 -4.51 10.56 22.01
C GLU A 791 -4.24 9.92 23.37
N GLY A 792 -3.49 8.81 23.36
CA GLY A 792 -3.09 8.09 24.58
C GLY A 792 -1.76 8.55 25.18
N ASP A 793 -1.28 7.78 26.17
CA ASP A 793 -0.09 8.04 27.03
C ASP A 793 1.27 7.99 26.29
N VAL A 794 1.27 7.96 24.94
CA VAL A 794 2.45 7.97 24.05
C VAL A 794 3.30 9.24 24.22
N ARG A 795 2.83 10.22 25.01
CA ARG A 795 3.47 11.52 25.25
C ARG A 795 4.49 11.53 26.40
N LYS A 796 4.76 10.43 27.12
CA LYS A 796 5.87 10.38 28.09
C LYS A 796 7.23 10.33 27.38
N GLY A 797 7.59 11.41 26.69
CA GLY A 797 8.88 11.55 26.02
C GLY A 797 8.92 12.51 24.83
N ALA A 798 7.79 13.01 24.33
CA ALA A 798 7.78 14.01 23.26
C ALA A 798 7.83 15.42 23.86
N PRO A 799 8.96 16.16 23.76
CA PRO A 799 8.92 17.59 24.00
C PRO A 799 8.10 18.24 22.87
N TYR A 800 7.45 19.36 23.16
CA TYR A 800 6.67 20.24 22.28
C TYR A 800 5.15 20.03 22.27
N PRO A 801 4.37 21.06 22.67
CA PRO A 801 2.91 21.01 22.58
C PRO A 801 2.48 21.16 21.11
N THR A 802 1.81 20.13 20.58
CA THR A 802 0.99 20.23 19.37
C THR A 802 -0.20 21.14 19.64
N LEU A 803 -0.41 22.18 18.85
CA LEU A 803 -1.59 23.03 18.96
C LEU A 803 -2.81 22.26 18.44
N LEU A 804 -3.90 22.28 19.20
CA LEU A 804 -5.17 21.66 18.82
C LEU A 804 -6.07 22.74 18.21
N ARG A 805 -6.69 22.47 17.06
CA ARG A 805 -7.80 23.30 16.54
C ARG A 805 -9.00 22.41 16.26
N ARG A 806 -10.13 22.62 16.94
CA ARG A 806 -11.36 21.80 16.81
C ARG A 806 -11.10 20.30 17.01
N ALA A 807 -10.42 19.94 18.09
CA ALA A 807 -10.02 18.56 18.43
C ALA A 807 -9.11 17.83 17.41
N VAL A 808 -8.65 18.50 16.34
CA VAL A 808 -7.67 17.94 15.40
C VAL A 808 -6.29 18.53 15.66
N CYS A 809 -5.29 17.65 15.76
CA CYS A 809 -3.88 17.99 15.93
C CYS A 809 -3.36 18.79 14.72
N VAL A 810 -2.66 19.90 14.99
CA VAL A 810 -1.75 20.50 14.01
C VAL A 810 -0.37 19.88 14.24
N TYR A 811 0.13 19.12 13.26
CA TYR A 811 1.38 18.38 13.39
C TYR A 811 2.57 19.31 13.59
N GLY A 812 3.42 18.96 14.55
CA GLY A 812 4.72 19.59 14.76
C GLY A 812 5.87 18.71 14.32
N ALA A 813 7.09 19.25 14.38
CA ALA A 813 8.30 18.51 14.00
C ALA A 813 8.49 17.21 14.81
N GLY A 814 8.01 17.17 16.06
CA GLY A 814 8.05 16.00 16.94
C GLY A 814 7.14 14.85 16.51
N ASP A 815 6.09 15.12 15.73
CA ASP A 815 5.19 14.06 15.24
C ASP A 815 5.74 13.34 14.00
N LEU A 816 6.70 13.92 13.29
CA LEU A 816 7.15 13.43 11.97
C LEU A 816 7.66 12.00 11.98
N ARG A 817 8.37 11.59 13.03
CA ARG A 817 8.88 10.22 13.18
C ARG A 817 7.74 9.21 13.17
N TRP A 818 6.72 9.45 13.99
CA TRP A 818 5.54 8.60 14.09
C TRP A 818 4.72 8.68 12.79
N LEU A 819 4.54 9.89 12.24
CA LEU A 819 3.75 10.14 11.05
C LEU A 819 4.29 9.40 9.82
N LEU A 820 5.61 9.45 9.58
CA LEU A 820 6.27 8.82 8.42
C LEU A 820 6.32 7.27 8.51
N GLN A 821 5.98 6.68 9.65
CA GLN A 821 5.83 5.23 9.81
C GLN A 821 4.47 4.69 9.33
N HIS A 822 3.50 5.57 9.02
CA HIS A 822 2.16 5.16 8.60
C HIS A 822 2.07 5.03 7.07
N HIS A 823 1.20 4.15 6.59
CA HIS A 823 1.03 3.85 5.17
C HIS A 823 0.24 4.92 4.39
N HIS A 824 -0.40 5.87 5.08
CA HIS A 824 -1.19 6.93 4.47
C HIS A 824 -0.38 7.74 3.45
N LEU A 825 -1.06 8.26 2.44
CA LEU A 825 -0.45 9.05 1.37
C LEU A 825 -0.27 10.51 1.78
N ILE A 826 -1.26 11.06 2.49
CA ILE A 826 -1.33 12.46 2.88
C ILE A 826 -1.77 12.56 4.35
N ALA A 827 -1.31 13.58 5.06
CA ALA A 827 -1.66 13.82 6.46
C ALA A 827 -2.35 15.19 6.65
N ASN A 828 -3.22 15.28 7.66
CA ASN A 828 -3.94 16.49 8.06
C ASN A 828 -3.87 16.71 9.58
N LYS A 829 -3.54 17.89 10.11
CA LYS A 829 -3.27 19.17 9.40
C LYS A 829 -1.90 19.74 9.71
N PHE A 830 -1.42 20.54 8.78
CA PHE A 830 -0.23 21.36 8.91
C PHE A 830 -0.59 22.84 8.83
N ASP A 831 0.12 23.65 9.60
CA ASP A 831 -0.02 25.10 9.59
C ASP A 831 1.36 25.72 9.80
N PRO A 832 1.90 26.47 8.82
CA PRO A 832 3.22 27.09 8.96
C PRO A 832 3.27 28.14 10.07
N GLU A 833 2.13 28.68 10.50
CA GLU A 833 2.06 29.59 11.66
C GLU A 833 2.21 28.85 13.00
N VAL A 834 2.02 27.53 13.01
CA VAL A 834 2.14 26.69 14.21
C VAL A 834 3.50 26.01 14.27
N ASP A 835 3.90 25.34 13.18
CA ASP A 835 5.21 24.66 13.10
C ASP A 835 5.68 24.51 11.64
N ASP A 836 6.25 25.59 11.10
CA ASP A 836 6.86 25.58 9.76
C ASP A 836 8.01 24.56 9.61
N VAL A 837 8.71 24.23 10.71
CA VAL A 837 9.80 23.25 10.70
C VAL A 837 9.27 21.87 10.31
N ALA A 838 8.06 21.51 10.74
CA ALA A 838 7.43 20.25 10.36
C ALA A 838 7.29 20.13 8.83
N ILE A 839 6.83 21.21 8.18
CA ILE A 839 6.57 21.25 6.74
C ILE A 839 7.89 21.29 5.96
N ARG A 840 8.86 22.13 6.37
CA ARG A 840 10.20 22.19 5.74
C ARG A 840 10.93 20.86 5.79
N CYS A 841 10.80 20.14 6.91
CA CYS A 841 11.39 18.81 7.04
C CYS A 841 10.72 17.77 6.14
N LEU A 842 9.40 17.81 5.99
CA LEU A 842 8.71 16.94 5.03
C LEU A 842 9.11 17.27 3.58
N GLU A 843 9.17 18.55 3.20
CA GLU A 843 9.62 18.98 1.87
C GLU A 843 11.03 18.47 1.54
N SER A 844 11.98 18.75 2.42
CA SER A 844 13.38 18.38 2.24
C SER A 844 13.55 16.86 2.19
N TYR A 845 12.90 16.15 3.11
CA TYR A 845 12.97 14.69 3.20
C TYR A 845 12.35 14.01 1.97
N LEU A 846 11.13 14.40 1.58
CA LEU A 846 10.45 13.79 0.44
C LEU A 846 11.13 14.15 -0.88
N ARG A 847 11.63 15.38 -1.04
CA ARG A 847 12.41 15.76 -2.23
C ARG A 847 13.68 14.93 -2.35
N PHE A 848 14.46 14.83 -1.27
CA PHE A 848 15.67 14.03 -1.26
C PHE A 848 15.36 12.56 -1.61
N LYS A 849 14.34 11.99 -0.96
CA LYS A 849 13.90 10.61 -1.18
C LYS A 849 13.44 10.36 -2.62
N ALA A 850 12.75 11.31 -3.24
CA ALA A 850 12.32 11.21 -4.63
C ALA A 850 13.49 11.26 -5.62
N THR A 851 14.49 12.10 -5.37
CA THR A 851 15.65 12.28 -6.26
C THR A 851 16.69 11.17 -6.13
N TYR A 852 16.97 10.73 -4.91
CA TYR A 852 18.11 9.84 -4.61
C TYR A 852 17.71 8.45 -4.11
N GLY A 853 16.41 8.20 -3.88
CA GLY A 853 15.89 6.97 -3.30
C GLY A 853 16.19 6.81 -1.81
N SER A 854 15.58 5.82 -1.18
CA SER A 854 15.71 5.58 0.28
C SER A 854 17.14 5.21 0.71
N SER A 855 17.95 4.61 -0.17
CA SER A 855 19.32 4.17 0.13
C SER A 855 20.32 5.34 0.23
N GLY A 856 20.02 6.50 -0.38
CA GLY A 856 20.90 7.68 -0.34
C GLY A 856 21.02 8.33 1.04
N MET A 857 20.07 8.09 1.95
CA MET A 857 20.07 8.68 3.29
C MET A 857 21.23 8.16 4.16
N ALA A 858 21.70 6.93 3.93
CA ALA A 858 22.87 6.39 4.64
C ALA A 858 24.19 7.00 4.14
N VAL A 859 24.24 7.43 2.88
CA VAL A 859 25.45 7.96 2.21
C VAL A 859 25.67 9.44 2.55
N SER A 860 24.59 10.23 2.71
CA SER A 860 24.68 11.66 3.07
C SER A 860 25.35 11.91 4.42
N ALA A 861 25.20 11.00 5.40
CA ALA A 861 25.88 11.10 6.70
C ALA A 861 27.41 11.01 6.58
N GLN A 862 27.93 10.40 5.50
CA GLN A 862 29.37 10.29 5.23
C GLN A 862 29.88 11.37 4.27
N HIS A 863 29.05 11.84 3.32
CA HIS A 863 29.48 12.82 2.31
C HIS A 863 29.71 14.24 2.87
N HIS A 864 28.97 14.65 3.92
CA HIS A 864 29.22 15.97 4.53
C HIS A 864 30.48 16.03 5.40
N GLN A 865 31.05 14.90 5.83
CA GLN A 865 32.34 14.89 6.52
C GLN A 865 33.54 15.08 5.58
N GLN A 866 33.39 14.88 4.27
CA GLN A 866 34.51 14.98 3.33
C GLN A 866 34.74 16.40 2.75
N HIS A 867 33.79 17.33 2.90
CA HIS A 867 33.92 18.70 2.37
C HIS A 867 34.27 19.77 3.43
N SER A 868 34.46 19.39 4.69
CA SER A 868 34.97 20.27 5.75
C SER A 868 36.24 19.66 6.37
N GLY A 869 37.40 19.78 5.68
CA GLY A 869 38.63 19.22 6.21
C GLY A 869 39.85 19.29 5.30
N GLN A 870 40.21 20.47 4.79
CA GLN A 870 41.59 20.78 4.46
C GLN A 870 42.05 21.91 5.37
N ASP A 871 42.61 21.54 6.52
CA ASP A 871 43.83 22.14 7.08
C ASP A 871 44.13 21.58 8.48
N GLY A 872 45.41 21.26 8.71
CA GLY A 872 45.96 21.12 10.06
C GLY A 872 46.19 19.71 10.59
N ARG A 873 47.46 19.28 10.54
CA ARG A 873 48.06 18.22 11.37
C ARG A 873 47.60 18.34 12.83
N TYR A 874 47.34 17.23 13.53
CA TYR A 874 48.10 16.80 14.73
C TYR A 874 47.58 15.48 15.33
N LYS A 875 48.53 14.54 15.48
CA LYS A 875 48.72 13.47 16.48
C LYS A 875 47.51 12.83 17.19
N SER A 876 47.40 11.52 16.99
CA SER A 876 46.71 10.55 17.85
C SER A 876 47.40 10.33 19.21
N PRO A 877 46.64 10.20 20.32
CA PRO A 877 47.04 9.44 21.51
C PRO A 877 46.06 8.26 21.84
N PRO A 878 46.43 7.36 22.77
CA PRO A 878 46.08 5.92 22.76
C PRO A 878 44.74 5.55 23.45
N PRO A 879 44.32 4.26 23.40
CA PRO A 879 43.13 3.79 24.11
C PRO A 879 43.45 3.61 25.60
N ILE A 880 42.46 3.74 26.50
CA ILE A 880 42.28 2.91 27.72
C ILE A 880 41.11 3.41 28.61
N SER A 881 40.35 2.40 29.08
CA SER A 881 39.52 2.24 30.30
C SER A 881 38.35 3.16 30.66
N THR A 882 37.21 2.49 30.87
CA THR A 882 36.12 2.79 31.82
C THR A 882 36.60 3.28 33.19
N PRO A 883 35.80 4.16 33.84
CA PRO A 883 35.28 3.76 35.15
C PRO A 883 33.80 4.10 35.38
N MET A 884 33.23 3.25 36.22
CA MET A 884 31.96 3.33 36.93
C MET A 884 31.99 4.51 37.92
N PHE A 885 30.98 5.38 37.97
CA PHE A 885 30.64 6.11 39.20
C PHE A 885 29.19 6.62 39.18
N SER A 886 28.50 6.33 40.28
CA SER A 886 27.22 6.85 40.72
C SER A 886 27.28 8.35 41.06
N GLY A 887 26.25 9.12 40.73
CA GLY A 887 26.10 10.48 41.24
C GLY A 887 24.82 11.16 40.78
N LYS A 888 23.88 11.33 41.72
CA LYS A 888 22.69 12.19 41.57
C LYS A 888 23.15 13.65 41.40
N ALA A 889 22.69 14.34 40.35
CA ALA A 889 22.75 15.80 40.28
C ALA A 889 21.42 16.36 39.74
N LYS A 890 20.75 17.15 40.59
CA LYS A 890 19.57 17.97 40.29
C LYS A 890 19.98 19.13 39.38
N PHE A 891 19.25 19.34 38.29
CA PHE A 891 19.26 20.62 37.56
C PHE A 891 17.95 21.38 37.84
N ARG A 892 18.08 22.43 38.67
CA ARG A 892 17.16 23.57 38.73
C ARG A 892 17.71 24.66 37.79
N GLY A 893 16.83 25.39 37.13
CA GLY A 893 17.13 26.69 36.57
C GLY A 893 16.88 26.79 35.07
N LEU A 894 15.68 27.25 34.71
CA LEU A 894 15.38 28.26 33.68
C LEU A 894 13.85 28.35 33.56
N GLN A 895 13.24 28.94 34.57
CA GLN A 895 11.92 29.57 34.48
C GLN A 895 12.14 31.05 34.17
N GLY A 896 11.47 31.57 33.15
CA GLY A 896 11.40 33.01 32.92
C GLY A 896 11.09 33.36 31.48
N LEU A 897 9.94 34.03 31.29
CA LEU A 897 9.51 34.84 30.15
C LEU A 897 8.62 34.16 29.09
N CYS A 898 7.29 34.27 29.28
CA CYS A 898 6.40 35.00 28.37
C CYS A 898 5.08 35.37 29.10
N PRO A 899 4.51 36.57 28.86
CA PRO A 899 3.40 37.12 29.62
C PRO A 899 2.03 36.60 29.15
N HIS A 900 1.09 36.62 30.08
CA HIS A 900 -0.35 36.43 29.87
C HIS A 900 -0.91 37.43 28.86
N VAL A 901 -1.64 36.94 27.86
CA VAL A 901 -2.71 37.69 27.17
C VAL A 901 -3.86 36.72 26.90
N PHE A 902 -4.89 36.80 27.75
CA PHE A 902 -6.28 36.47 27.40
C PHE A 902 -6.99 37.82 27.34
N ASP A 903 -7.52 38.21 26.17
CA ASP A 903 -8.91 38.66 26.01
C ASP A 903 -9.21 38.96 24.52
N SER A 904 -10.22 38.30 23.97
CA SER A 904 -11.07 38.83 22.89
C SER A 904 -12.34 37.97 22.82
N GLN A 905 -13.44 38.56 23.26
CA GLN A 905 -14.77 37.98 23.45
C GLN A 905 -15.53 37.65 22.14
N GLU A 906 -15.16 36.58 21.43
CA GLU A 906 -16.05 36.01 20.38
C GLU A 906 -16.13 34.46 20.39
N GLY A 907 -15.71 33.83 21.49
CA GLY A 907 -15.65 32.36 21.63
C GLY A 907 -16.57 31.74 22.68
N LEU A 908 -17.54 32.48 23.23
CA LEU A 908 -18.30 32.06 24.43
C LEU A 908 -19.79 31.76 24.22
N ALA A 909 -20.27 31.61 22.98
CA ALA A 909 -21.69 31.28 22.72
C ALA A 909 -21.96 29.84 22.26
N LEU A 910 -20.96 28.95 22.23
CA LEU A 910 -21.13 27.55 21.76
C LEU A 910 -20.76 26.48 22.81
N LEU A 911 -20.17 26.88 23.94
CA LEU A 911 -19.80 25.95 25.03
C LEU A 911 -20.83 25.89 26.17
N GLU A 912 -21.85 26.75 26.16
CA GLU A 912 -22.92 26.73 27.18
C GLU A 912 -24.14 25.87 26.79
N TRP A 913 -24.24 25.37 25.55
CA TRP A 913 -25.33 24.46 25.19
C TRP A 913 -25.00 22.97 25.39
N GLU A 914 -23.73 22.58 25.31
CA GLU A 914 -23.30 21.18 25.51
C GLU A 914 -23.18 20.77 27.00
N ARG A 915 -23.28 21.72 27.94
CA ARG A 915 -23.24 21.43 29.39
C ARG A 915 -24.64 21.35 30.02
N ASP A 916 -25.63 22.03 29.46
CA ASP A 916 -26.96 22.14 30.08
C ASP A 916 -27.95 21.01 29.73
N THR A 917 -27.61 20.12 28.78
CA THR A 917 -28.42 18.90 28.54
C THR A 917 -28.02 17.70 29.42
N TYR A 918 -26.85 17.74 30.07
CA TYR A 918 -26.39 16.69 30.98
C TYR A 918 -26.67 16.98 32.47
N GLY A 919 -27.16 18.18 32.82
CA GLY A 919 -27.40 18.62 34.20
C GLY A 919 -28.83 18.47 34.73
N SER A 920 -29.82 18.12 33.91
CA SER A 920 -31.25 18.22 34.26
C SER A 920 -32.01 16.89 34.47
N LEU A 921 -31.31 15.77 34.69
CA LEU A 921 -31.97 14.46 34.92
C LEU A 921 -31.33 13.60 36.01
N MET A 922 -30.56 14.20 36.93
CA MET A 922 -30.01 13.54 38.13
C MET A 922 -30.23 14.37 39.41
N SER A 923 -31.47 14.80 39.65
CA SER A 923 -31.84 15.39 40.95
C SER A 923 -33.27 15.05 41.36
N THR A 924 -33.63 13.77 41.33
CA THR A 924 -34.69 13.22 42.20
C THR A 924 -34.38 11.73 42.41
N TRP A 925 -34.70 11.21 43.60
CA TRP A 925 -34.60 9.82 44.08
C TRP A 925 -33.32 9.48 44.89
N GLY A 926 -33.52 9.40 46.21
CA GLY A 926 -32.52 9.05 47.23
C GLY A 926 -32.29 7.54 47.39
N PRO A 927 -31.45 7.14 48.36
CA PRO A 927 -30.86 5.80 48.39
C PRO A 927 -31.75 4.83 49.17
N ASN A 928 -32.14 3.70 48.56
CA ASN A 928 -32.32 2.41 49.23
C ASN A 928 -32.73 1.28 48.25
N SER A 929 -32.35 0.06 48.65
CA SER A 929 -32.77 -1.26 48.16
C SER A 929 -32.15 -1.84 46.89
N ALA A 930 -31.60 -3.02 47.12
CA ALA A 930 -30.97 -3.96 46.23
C ALA A 930 -31.96 -4.75 45.34
N ALA A 931 -31.35 -5.46 44.38
CA ALA A 931 -31.71 -6.77 43.87
C ALA A 931 -32.76 -6.89 42.74
N HIS A 932 -32.29 -7.64 41.74
CA HIS A 932 -33.00 -8.48 40.78
C HIS A 932 -33.56 -7.90 39.46
N ALA A 933 -33.22 -8.68 38.42
CA ALA A 933 -33.84 -8.81 37.10
C ALA A 933 -33.57 -7.67 36.11
N LEU A 934 -33.35 -7.86 34.80
CA LEU A 934 -32.96 -8.97 33.92
C LEU A 934 -33.07 -8.34 32.51
N SER A 935 -32.10 -8.60 31.62
CA SER A 935 -32.34 -8.78 30.17
C SER A 935 -33.13 -7.71 29.38
N ALA A 936 -32.44 -6.91 28.57
CA ALA A 936 -32.69 -6.73 27.12
C ALA A 936 -31.57 -5.84 26.53
N ARG A 937 -30.70 -6.35 25.65
CA ARG A 937 -30.62 -5.96 24.22
C ARG A 937 -30.87 -4.45 24.03
N VAL A 938 -29.87 -3.63 23.69
CA VAL A 938 -28.98 -3.66 22.52
C VAL A 938 -27.64 -3.03 22.88
#